data_AF-A0A128ERD1-F1
#
_entry.id   AF-A0A128ERD1-F1
#
_cell.length_a   1.000
_cell.length_b   1.000
_cell.length_c   1.000
_cell.angle_alpha   90.00
_cell.angle_beta   90.00
_cell.angle_gamma   90.00
#
_symmetry.space_group_name_H-M   'P 1'
#
loop_
_entity.id
_entity.type
_entity.pdbx_description
1 polymer ?
#
loop_
_entity_poly.entity_id
_entity_poly.type
_entity_poly.pdbx_seq_one_letter_code
_entity_poly.pdbx_strand_id
1 'polypeptide(L)'
;MRYIFTLATLLMLITGCDNREVSESEKLGETPTLALNLAVSGHEGSASSEAALYFASLIKERTKGQITVSTSNKAPHISERELVASVQKGEVDFAVITSSKMSYLSPALELFDLPFFFTEHDQIRQVYKSPAGRQLLNNLYKNDIVGLAFWDGGFKHLVTTFPLENASQFKKRRFRVTESTTIREQFSAWDSLAIPVSDEMVTLAFSNGDLDGEEITLSQLSARRITGQSLYLTRHGHQTQLLIMSEHTKKKLSPTHLDLIESAANVATSFQYEIALRKDNIALANLNEEGITHRPSGPLLAWMKQTSSGVLEKNRMHIGTSYIEQVLQGKENWKQPHPDKLIVGLDADMIGSAAISGLSIRRGIELALDEINQKGGILGKEVKLIVRNNSMVPSRGLDNIEVFSTLPNLLAVFSGISSPVVLAELDLLHERKILMLAPWAAATPIVNNGKDPNFVFRVSVRDEYAAQFLLEGALDVSDNIGLLLVNNGWGRSNFEGLTKQMEQRSLVPTHIEWFDWGEKNMDNKVSNLIEKGAEAVIFVGNAVEGEKFVTHLATHPTSPVVFSHWGITGSEFAKRSEEALKAVDLRVLQTFTFIENSTPAARTLAQRYHQRYGTKHESDIQAPSGTAHAYDLMHMLAIAAEKAGTADMSAIQKELTKLERYDGLMKPYRSPFSHGKQDALTAKDYLFAFYKDGNLYPLEHDH
;
A
#
# COMPACT_ATOMS: atom_id res chain seq x y z
N MET A 1 27.61 -66.10 -66.31
CA MET A 1 26.94 -67.32 -65.81
C MET A 1 27.60 -67.69 -64.49
N ARG A 2 26.79 -68.14 -63.54
CA ARG A 2 27.13 -68.35 -62.13
C ARG A 2 28.10 -69.54 -61.96
N TYR A 3 29.03 -69.39 -61.00
CA TYR A 3 29.84 -70.44 -60.32
C TYR A 3 31.01 -71.01 -61.15
N ILE A 4 32.25 -71.21 -60.65
CA ILE A 4 32.72 -71.66 -59.32
C ILE A 4 34.29 -71.60 -59.28
N PHE A 5 34.88 -71.75 -58.08
CA PHE A 5 36.29 -72.13 -57.72
C PHE A 5 37.40 -71.06 -57.51
N THR A 6 37.47 -70.59 -56.25
CA THR A 6 38.58 -70.66 -55.26
C THR A 6 40.07 -70.48 -55.61
N LEU A 7 40.70 -69.64 -54.76
CA LEU A 7 42.05 -69.73 -54.15
C LEU A 7 43.30 -69.42 -55.00
N ALA A 8 44.05 -68.38 -54.62
CA ALA A 8 45.44 -68.50 -54.15
C ALA A 8 46.10 -67.14 -53.81
N THR A 9 46.83 -67.22 -52.71
CA THR A 9 47.80 -66.35 -52.03
C THR A 9 48.87 -65.62 -52.86
N LEU A 10 49.16 -64.39 -52.39
CA LEU A 10 50.49 -63.78 -52.12
C LEU A 10 51.39 -63.36 -53.32
N LEU A 11 51.55 -62.04 -53.52
CA LEU A 11 52.87 -61.38 -53.58
C LEU A 11 52.77 -59.85 -53.41
N MET A 12 53.75 -59.31 -52.70
CA MET A 12 54.02 -57.90 -52.36
C MET A 12 54.22 -56.99 -53.59
N LEU A 13 53.90 -55.69 -53.48
CA LEU A 13 54.91 -54.60 -53.39
C LEU A 13 54.29 -53.18 -53.49
N ILE A 14 54.85 -52.30 -52.63
CA ILE A 14 55.00 -50.82 -52.67
C ILE A 14 53.87 -49.93 -52.12
N THR A 15 54.35 -49.12 -51.17
CA THR A 15 53.81 -48.06 -50.33
C THR A 15 53.17 -46.88 -51.06
N GLY A 16 52.13 -46.32 -50.43
CA GLY A 16 51.69 -44.93 -50.62
C GLY A 16 50.48 -44.65 -49.72
N CYS A 17 50.72 -44.03 -48.56
CA CYS A 17 49.70 -43.73 -47.56
C CYS A 17 48.64 -42.76 -48.11
N ASP A 18 47.37 -43.15 -48.02
CA ASP A 18 46.26 -42.22 -47.79
C ASP A 18 45.13 -43.01 -47.11
N ASN A 19 45.03 -42.89 -45.79
CA ASN A 19 44.10 -43.68 -44.99
C ASN A 19 42.77 -42.92 -44.86
N ARG A 20 41.81 -43.30 -45.70
CA ARG A 20 40.38 -43.05 -45.49
C ARG A 20 39.81 -44.16 -44.60
N GLU A 21 39.31 -43.79 -43.43
CA GLU A 21 38.26 -44.53 -42.75
C GLU A 21 36.99 -43.68 -42.63
N VAL A 22 35.89 -44.41 -42.59
CA VAL A 22 34.53 -43.99 -42.91
C VAL A 22 33.85 -43.31 -41.72
N SER A 23 33.14 -42.24 -42.07
CA SER A 23 32.29 -41.32 -41.30
C SER A 23 31.72 -41.79 -39.95
N GLU A 24 32.09 -41.04 -38.91
CA GLU A 24 31.25 -40.78 -37.74
C GLU A 24 29.92 -40.16 -38.17
N SER A 25 28.82 -40.71 -37.64
CA SER A 25 27.53 -40.06 -37.66
C SER A 25 27.51 -38.96 -36.59
N GLU A 26 27.10 -37.77 -37.02
CA GLU A 26 27.08 -36.50 -36.31
C GLU A 26 26.46 -36.59 -34.89
N LYS A 27 27.29 -36.38 -33.86
CA LYS A 27 26.84 -35.70 -32.64
C LYS A 27 26.89 -34.19 -32.90
N LEU A 28 25.82 -33.64 -33.47
CA LEU A 28 25.54 -32.21 -33.40
C LEU A 28 25.14 -31.86 -31.95
N GLY A 29 26.15 -31.62 -31.11
CA GLY A 29 25.95 -30.76 -29.95
C GLY A 29 25.89 -29.33 -30.47
N GLU A 30 24.71 -28.83 -30.84
CA GLU A 30 24.53 -27.41 -31.14
C GLU A 30 24.94 -26.61 -29.90
N THR A 31 25.94 -25.74 -30.06
CA THR A 31 26.29 -24.72 -29.06
C THR A 31 25.02 -23.91 -28.76
N PRO A 32 24.65 -23.71 -27.49
CA PRO A 32 23.43 -22.98 -27.16
C PRO A 32 23.45 -21.59 -27.79
N THR A 33 22.33 -21.20 -28.41
CA THR A 33 22.18 -19.89 -29.05
C THR A 33 22.28 -18.75 -28.04
N LEU A 34 21.91 -19.01 -26.79
CA LEU A 34 22.01 -18.06 -25.69
C LEU A 34 22.42 -18.78 -24.39
N ALA A 35 23.60 -18.42 -23.87
CA ALA A 35 24.08 -18.87 -22.57
C ALA A 35 23.84 -17.76 -21.53
N LEU A 36 23.12 -18.08 -20.47
CA LEU A 36 22.76 -17.18 -19.38
C LEU A 36 23.30 -17.70 -18.05
N ASN A 37 23.33 -16.85 -17.03
CA ASN A 37 23.72 -17.22 -15.68
C ASN A 37 22.65 -16.88 -14.63
N LEU A 38 22.61 -17.66 -13.54
CA LEU A 38 21.73 -17.45 -12.40
C LEU A 38 22.54 -17.53 -11.11
N ALA A 39 22.54 -16.46 -10.34
CA ALA A 39 23.20 -16.40 -9.03
C ALA A 39 22.20 -16.47 -7.88
N VAL A 40 22.39 -17.39 -6.94
CA VAL A 40 21.52 -17.57 -5.76
C VAL A 40 22.19 -16.97 -4.54
N SER A 41 21.52 -16.09 -3.79
CA SER A 41 22.10 -15.52 -2.56
C SER A 41 22.12 -16.48 -1.37
N GLY A 42 21.23 -17.48 -1.37
CA GLY A 42 21.19 -18.53 -0.35
C GLY A 42 22.36 -19.52 -0.41
N HIS A 43 22.50 -20.32 0.64
CA HIS A 43 23.53 -21.36 0.72
C HIS A 43 23.27 -22.53 -0.24
N GLU A 44 24.32 -23.33 -0.49
CA GLU A 44 24.23 -24.56 -1.29
C GLU A 44 23.28 -25.57 -0.65
N GLY A 45 22.45 -26.22 -1.47
CA GLY A 45 21.43 -27.16 -0.99
C GLY A 45 20.26 -26.50 -0.28
N SER A 46 20.16 -25.16 -0.26
CA SER A 46 18.93 -24.47 0.13
C SER A 46 17.80 -24.78 -0.85
N ALA A 47 16.55 -24.60 -0.40
CA ALA A 47 15.36 -24.75 -1.25
C ALA A 47 15.45 -23.94 -2.54
N SER A 48 16.00 -22.73 -2.45
CA SER A 48 16.15 -21.81 -3.58
C SER A 48 17.28 -22.20 -4.51
N SER A 49 18.36 -22.81 -4.00
CA SER A 49 19.43 -23.38 -4.84
C SER A 49 18.92 -24.56 -5.66
N GLU A 50 18.16 -25.47 -5.04
CA GLU A 50 17.53 -26.60 -5.75
C GLU A 50 16.46 -26.14 -6.76
N ALA A 51 15.66 -25.15 -6.41
CA ALA A 51 14.67 -24.57 -7.32
C ALA A 51 15.33 -23.82 -8.50
N ALA A 52 16.46 -23.15 -8.30
CA ALA A 52 17.22 -22.51 -9.36
C ALA A 52 17.80 -23.53 -10.36
N LEU A 53 18.33 -24.65 -9.88
CA LEU A 53 18.75 -25.77 -10.73
C LEU A 53 17.58 -26.33 -11.55
N TYR A 54 16.43 -26.50 -10.91
CA TYR A 54 15.24 -26.97 -11.61
C TYR A 54 14.74 -25.96 -12.66
N PHE A 55 14.71 -24.67 -12.33
CA PHE A 55 14.41 -23.58 -13.26
C PHE A 55 15.32 -23.59 -14.49
N ALA A 56 16.64 -23.70 -14.29
CA ALA A 56 17.61 -23.82 -15.38
C ALA A 56 17.35 -25.05 -16.27
N SER A 57 17.02 -26.18 -15.66
CA SER A 57 16.68 -27.41 -16.39
C SER A 57 15.41 -27.26 -17.25
N LEU A 58 14.38 -26.61 -16.71
CA LEU A 58 13.11 -26.36 -17.40
C LEU A 58 13.31 -25.43 -18.60
N ILE A 59 14.13 -24.39 -18.47
CA ILE A 59 14.47 -23.50 -19.59
C ILE A 59 15.13 -24.29 -20.71
N LYS A 60 16.15 -25.11 -20.38
CA LYS A 60 16.86 -25.92 -21.36
C LYS A 60 15.91 -26.89 -22.08
N GLU A 61 15.06 -27.59 -21.34
CA GLU A 61 14.09 -28.55 -21.90
C GLU A 61 13.11 -27.85 -22.85
N ARG A 62 12.46 -26.79 -22.38
CA ARG A 62 11.40 -26.09 -23.10
C ARG A 62 11.89 -25.33 -24.32
N THR A 63 13.11 -24.83 -24.28
CA THR A 63 13.77 -24.16 -25.41
C THR A 63 14.51 -25.14 -26.32
N LYS A 64 14.43 -26.45 -26.05
CA LYS A 64 15.12 -27.52 -26.78
C LYS A 64 16.64 -27.27 -26.89
N GLY A 65 17.24 -26.75 -25.82
CA GLY A 65 18.66 -26.46 -25.74
C GLY A 65 19.11 -25.11 -26.31
N GLN A 66 18.21 -24.31 -26.91
CA GLN A 66 18.56 -22.99 -27.45
C GLN A 66 19.00 -22.01 -26.35
N ILE A 67 18.43 -22.13 -25.15
CA ILE A 67 18.83 -21.36 -23.97
C ILE A 67 19.36 -22.32 -22.92
N THR A 68 20.52 -21.98 -22.36
CA THR A 68 21.09 -22.68 -21.20
C THR A 68 21.34 -21.68 -20.08
N VAL A 69 21.09 -22.10 -18.84
CA VAL A 69 21.32 -21.28 -17.65
C VAL A 69 22.30 -22.01 -16.75
N SER A 70 23.43 -21.37 -16.45
CA SER A 70 24.39 -21.86 -15.47
C SER A 70 24.06 -21.30 -14.10
N THR A 71 23.92 -22.16 -13.09
CA THR A 71 23.58 -21.74 -11.73
C THR A 71 24.82 -21.71 -10.84
N SER A 72 24.99 -20.64 -10.07
CA SER A 72 25.99 -20.53 -9.03
C SER A 72 25.38 -19.97 -7.75
N ASN A 73 26.01 -20.23 -6.62
CA ASN A 73 25.71 -19.48 -5.40
C ASN A 73 26.58 -18.22 -5.38
N LYS A 74 26.07 -17.16 -4.74
CA LYS A 74 26.80 -15.89 -4.53
C LYS A 74 28.14 -16.19 -3.87
N ALA A 75 29.21 -15.67 -4.44
CA ALA A 75 30.52 -15.78 -3.82
C ALA A 75 30.53 -15.07 -2.46
N PRO A 76 31.18 -15.61 -1.41
CA PRO A 76 31.13 -15.04 -0.06
C PRO A 76 31.55 -13.57 0.04
N HIS A 77 32.39 -13.09 -0.87
CA HIS A 77 32.87 -11.70 -0.89
C HIS A 77 31.96 -10.73 -1.65
N ILE A 78 31.00 -11.23 -2.43
CA ILE A 78 30.04 -10.40 -3.15
C ILE A 78 28.84 -10.17 -2.23
N SER A 79 28.47 -8.93 -1.99
CA SER A 79 27.24 -8.60 -1.26
C SER A 79 25.98 -8.81 -2.12
N GLU A 80 24.81 -9.00 -1.51
CA GLU A 80 23.55 -9.06 -2.29
C GLU A 80 23.27 -7.74 -3.04
N ARG A 81 23.74 -6.59 -2.52
CA ARG A 81 23.63 -5.29 -3.21
C ARG A 81 24.47 -5.26 -4.49
N GLU A 82 25.70 -5.73 -4.43
CA GLU A 82 26.54 -5.85 -5.63
C GLU A 82 25.94 -6.82 -6.63
N LEU A 83 25.37 -7.94 -6.16
CA LEU A 83 24.68 -8.88 -7.03
C LEU A 83 23.47 -8.25 -7.72
N VAL A 84 22.64 -7.49 -7.00
CA VAL A 84 21.54 -6.71 -7.59
C VAL A 84 22.06 -5.72 -8.62
N ALA A 85 23.15 -5.00 -8.32
CA ALA A 85 23.76 -4.07 -9.27
C ALA A 85 24.27 -4.77 -10.55
N SER A 86 24.84 -5.97 -10.44
CA SER A 86 25.24 -6.77 -11.60
C SER A 86 24.04 -7.24 -12.43
N VAL A 87 22.88 -7.50 -11.81
CA VAL A 87 21.63 -7.76 -12.54
C VAL A 87 21.17 -6.51 -13.29
N GLN A 88 21.19 -5.33 -12.65
CA GLN A 88 20.83 -4.06 -13.30
C GLN A 88 21.70 -3.77 -14.53
N LYS A 89 23.01 -4.06 -14.44
CA LYS A 89 23.97 -3.89 -15.54
C LYS A 89 23.90 -4.98 -16.63
N GLY A 90 23.15 -6.06 -16.39
CA GLY A 90 23.10 -7.21 -17.29
C GLY A 90 24.37 -8.08 -17.31
N GLU A 91 25.21 -7.97 -16.28
CA GLU A 91 26.37 -8.86 -16.06
C GLU A 91 25.91 -10.22 -15.50
N VAL A 92 24.82 -10.20 -14.73
CA VAL A 92 24.11 -11.38 -14.23
C VAL A 92 22.70 -11.39 -14.81
N ASP A 93 22.31 -12.48 -15.47
CA ASP A 93 21.02 -12.55 -16.17
C ASP A 93 19.85 -12.80 -15.21
N PHE A 94 20.04 -13.69 -14.24
CA PHE A 94 19.07 -14.01 -13.21
C PHE A 94 19.68 -13.99 -11.81
N ALA A 95 18.91 -13.60 -10.81
CA ALA A 95 19.32 -13.75 -9.43
C ALA A 95 18.16 -14.16 -8.52
N VAL A 96 18.51 -14.77 -7.39
CA VAL A 96 17.59 -15.02 -6.29
C VAL A 96 18.06 -14.21 -5.09
N ILE A 97 17.27 -13.21 -4.70
CA ILE A 97 17.65 -12.20 -3.70
C ILE A 97 16.61 -12.14 -2.59
N THR A 98 17.04 -11.90 -1.35
CA THR A 98 16.13 -11.64 -0.23
C THR A 98 15.40 -10.31 -0.39
N SER A 99 14.07 -10.27 -0.22
CA SER A 99 13.26 -9.08 -0.50
C SER A 99 13.67 -7.86 0.35
N SER A 100 13.99 -8.06 1.63
CA SER A 100 14.40 -6.98 2.53
C SER A 100 15.67 -6.27 2.05
N LYS A 101 16.56 -6.99 1.34
CA LYS A 101 17.81 -6.44 0.80
C LYS A 101 17.61 -5.60 -0.45
N MET A 102 16.41 -5.63 -1.03
CA MET A 102 15.99 -4.80 -2.16
C MET A 102 15.12 -3.62 -1.70
N SER A 103 14.88 -3.44 -0.40
CA SER A 103 14.00 -2.36 0.10
C SER A 103 14.52 -0.96 -0.22
N TYR A 104 15.85 -0.80 -0.39
CA TYR A 104 16.44 0.47 -0.83
C TYR A 104 16.03 0.87 -2.26
N LEU A 105 15.68 -0.10 -3.12
CA LEU A 105 15.13 0.15 -4.47
C LEU A 105 13.61 0.20 -4.47
N SER A 106 12.98 -0.61 -3.61
CA SER A 106 11.53 -0.73 -3.51
C SER A 106 11.13 -0.92 -2.05
N PRO A 107 10.89 0.18 -1.30
CA PRO A 107 10.47 0.13 0.11
C PRO A 107 9.26 -0.77 0.36
N ALA A 108 8.38 -0.90 -0.63
CA ALA A 108 7.19 -1.74 -0.57
C ALA A 108 7.46 -3.23 -0.32
N LEU A 109 8.68 -3.71 -0.58
CA LEU A 109 9.09 -5.09 -0.27
C LEU A 109 9.20 -5.35 1.25
N GLU A 110 9.34 -4.31 2.09
CA GLU A 110 9.30 -4.47 3.55
C GLU A 110 7.91 -4.87 4.07
N LEU A 111 6.88 -4.96 3.21
CA LEU A 111 5.61 -5.62 3.52
C LEU A 111 5.82 -7.02 4.14
N PHE A 112 6.81 -7.77 3.64
CA PHE A 112 7.11 -9.12 4.13
C PHE A 112 7.89 -9.13 5.44
N ASP A 113 8.46 -7.99 5.83
CA ASP A 113 9.18 -7.81 7.09
C ASP A 113 8.25 -7.45 8.27
N LEU A 114 6.95 -7.24 8.01
CA LEU A 114 6.00 -6.85 9.05
C LEU A 114 5.89 -7.91 10.16
N PRO A 115 6.02 -7.49 11.43
CA PRO A 115 6.12 -8.42 12.55
C PRO A 115 4.79 -9.11 12.83
N PHE A 116 4.81 -10.44 12.94
CA PHE A 116 3.63 -11.28 13.18
C PHE A 116 2.46 -11.05 12.20
N PHE A 117 2.71 -10.37 11.08
CA PHE A 117 1.69 -10.02 10.11
C PHE A 117 1.21 -11.25 9.34
N PHE A 118 2.12 -12.20 9.10
CA PHE A 118 1.81 -13.52 8.59
C PHE A 118 2.00 -14.54 9.68
N THR A 119 1.02 -15.43 9.85
CA THR A 119 1.12 -16.52 10.84
C THR A 119 1.37 -17.86 10.19
N GLU A 120 1.04 -18.02 8.90
CA GLU A 120 1.17 -19.28 8.16
C GLU A 120 1.64 -19.04 6.72
N HIS A 121 2.32 -20.03 6.14
CA HIS A 121 2.87 -19.96 4.77
C HIS A 121 1.79 -19.67 3.73
N ASP A 122 0.57 -20.21 3.91
CA ASP A 122 -0.53 -20.00 2.97
C ASP A 122 -0.99 -18.54 2.90
N GLN A 123 -0.95 -17.81 4.01
CA GLN A 123 -1.28 -16.37 4.02
C GLN A 123 -0.28 -15.58 3.17
N ILE A 124 1.00 -15.94 3.22
CA ILE A 124 2.06 -15.28 2.45
C ILE A 124 1.91 -15.63 0.96
N ARG A 125 1.66 -16.90 0.65
CA ARG A 125 1.45 -17.39 -0.73
C ARG A 125 0.23 -16.76 -1.38
N GLN A 126 -0.82 -16.47 -0.62
CA GLN A 126 -1.96 -15.69 -1.11
C GLN A 126 -1.51 -14.29 -1.57
N VAL A 127 -0.63 -13.63 -0.82
CA VAL A 127 -0.06 -12.33 -1.21
C VAL A 127 0.80 -12.47 -2.47
N TYR A 128 1.66 -13.48 -2.56
CA TYR A 128 2.49 -13.72 -3.75
C TYR A 128 1.66 -13.85 -5.03
N LYS A 129 0.49 -14.48 -4.95
CA LYS A 129 -0.44 -14.68 -6.07
C LYS A 129 -1.43 -13.53 -6.27
N SER A 130 -1.47 -12.57 -5.35
CA SER A 130 -2.43 -11.47 -5.38
C SER A 130 -2.04 -10.37 -6.39
N PRO A 131 -2.98 -9.49 -6.77
CA PRO A 131 -2.67 -8.27 -7.52
C PRO A 131 -1.58 -7.42 -6.87
N ALA A 132 -1.56 -7.33 -5.53
CA ALA A 132 -0.52 -6.61 -4.79
C ALA A 132 0.86 -7.23 -4.99
N GLY A 133 0.97 -8.55 -4.90
CA GLY A 133 2.21 -9.28 -5.19
C GLY A 133 2.70 -9.02 -6.61
N ARG A 134 1.80 -9.08 -7.60
CA ARG A 134 2.15 -8.77 -8.99
C ARG A 134 2.61 -7.32 -9.17
N GLN A 135 1.96 -6.36 -8.52
CA GLN A 135 2.37 -4.95 -8.54
C GLN A 135 3.75 -4.74 -7.90
N LEU A 136 4.07 -5.46 -6.82
CA LEU A 136 5.40 -5.42 -6.20
C LEU A 136 6.49 -5.89 -7.17
N LEU A 137 6.27 -7.01 -7.89
CA LEU A 137 7.21 -7.50 -8.90
C LEU A 137 7.35 -6.53 -10.08
N ASN A 138 6.22 -6.01 -10.60
CA ASN A 138 6.21 -5.08 -11.73
C ASN A 138 6.93 -3.77 -11.41
N ASN A 139 6.86 -3.29 -10.17
CA ASN A 139 7.52 -2.06 -9.77
C ASN A 139 9.04 -2.14 -9.78
N LEU A 140 9.62 -3.34 -9.77
CA LEU A 140 11.07 -3.52 -9.92
C LEU A 140 11.58 -3.06 -11.29
N TYR A 141 10.70 -3.03 -12.31
CA TYR A 141 11.06 -2.62 -13.67
C TYR A 141 11.58 -1.19 -13.74
N LYS A 142 11.16 -0.31 -12.81
CA LYS A 142 11.68 1.07 -12.69
C LYS A 142 13.17 1.14 -12.35
N ASN A 143 13.75 0.01 -11.93
CA ASN A 143 15.15 -0.13 -11.53
C ASN A 143 15.89 -1.13 -12.42
N ASP A 144 15.48 -1.29 -13.69
CA ASP A 144 16.09 -2.19 -14.68
C ASP A 144 16.06 -3.69 -14.29
N ILE A 145 15.09 -4.07 -13.44
CA ILE A 145 14.91 -5.43 -12.92
C ILE A 145 13.51 -5.95 -13.26
N VAL A 146 13.45 -7.15 -13.83
CA VAL A 146 12.21 -7.89 -14.07
C VAL A 146 11.98 -8.87 -12.92
N GLY A 147 10.93 -8.66 -12.11
CA GLY A 147 10.52 -9.62 -11.08
C GLY A 147 9.76 -10.79 -11.69
N LEU A 148 10.28 -12.02 -11.56
CA LEU A 148 9.66 -13.23 -12.12
C LEU A 148 8.76 -13.95 -11.11
N ALA A 149 9.21 -14.11 -9.87
CA ALA A 149 8.46 -14.83 -8.85
C ALA A 149 8.90 -14.49 -7.42
N PHE A 150 8.02 -14.77 -6.45
CA PHE A 150 8.35 -14.81 -5.03
C PHE A 150 8.59 -16.24 -4.57
N TRP A 151 9.65 -16.43 -3.79
CA TRP A 151 10.05 -17.69 -3.18
C TRP A 151 9.99 -17.60 -1.64
N ASP A 152 9.68 -18.73 -1.02
CA ASP A 152 9.50 -18.87 0.42
C ASP A 152 10.83 -19.21 1.09
N GLY A 153 11.41 -18.24 1.81
CA GLY A 153 12.66 -18.43 2.56
C GLY A 153 12.47 -18.93 4.00
N GLY A 154 11.22 -19.05 4.47
CA GLY A 154 10.88 -19.55 5.80
C GLY A 154 10.57 -18.47 6.85
N PHE A 155 9.94 -18.90 7.95
CA PHE A 155 9.71 -18.02 9.10
C PHE A 155 10.99 -17.74 9.86
N LYS A 156 11.10 -16.53 10.39
CA LYS A 156 12.22 -16.08 11.21
C LYS A 156 11.99 -16.41 12.68
N HIS A 157 13.04 -16.88 13.33
CA HIS A 157 13.12 -17.27 14.73
C HIS A 157 14.26 -16.53 15.41
N LEU A 158 14.23 -16.48 16.74
CA LEU A 158 15.31 -15.83 17.49
C LEU A 158 16.32 -16.86 17.95
N VAL A 159 17.60 -16.55 17.79
CA VAL A 159 18.71 -17.28 18.42
C VAL A 159 19.36 -16.33 19.43
N THR A 160 19.61 -16.80 20.65
CA THR A 160 20.19 -15.98 21.72
C THR A 160 21.32 -16.72 22.45
N THR A 161 22.26 -15.96 23.01
CA THR A 161 23.31 -16.46 23.91
C THR A 161 22.86 -16.48 25.38
N PHE A 162 21.57 -16.18 25.63
CA PHE A 162 20.98 -16.07 26.96
C PHE A 162 19.55 -16.65 26.97
N PRO A 163 19.02 -17.09 28.12
CA PRO A 163 17.64 -17.54 28.22
C PRO A 163 16.62 -16.42 27.92
N LEU A 164 15.62 -16.71 27.09
CA LEU A 164 14.58 -15.76 26.68
C LEU A 164 13.20 -16.21 27.19
N GLU A 165 12.88 -15.81 28.42
CA GLU A 165 11.71 -16.24 29.18
C GLU A 165 10.66 -15.12 29.34
N ASN A 166 11.10 -13.86 29.37
CA ASN A 166 10.27 -12.68 29.64
C ASN A 166 10.80 -11.41 28.94
N ALA A 167 9.96 -10.38 28.89
CA ALA A 167 10.21 -9.12 28.19
C ALA A 167 11.50 -8.39 28.62
N SER A 168 11.85 -8.44 29.92
CA SER A 168 12.99 -7.68 30.45
C SER A 168 14.33 -8.10 29.85
N GLN A 169 14.41 -9.32 29.33
CA GLN A 169 15.63 -9.88 28.76
C GLN A 169 15.98 -9.31 27.38
N PHE A 170 15.05 -8.64 26.69
CA PHE A 170 15.36 -7.93 25.44
C PHE A 170 16.10 -6.60 25.66
N LYS A 171 15.96 -6.01 26.85
CA LYS A 171 16.39 -4.63 27.12
C LYS A 171 17.87 -4.43 26.81
N LYS A 172 18.16 -3.54 25.85
CA LYS A 172 19.51 -3.18 25.36
C LYS A 172 20.32 -4.34 24.79
N ARG A 173 19.70 -5.50 24.51
CA ARG A 173 20.37 -6.61 23.83
C ARG A 173 20.59 -6.28 22.37
N ARG A 174 21.72 -6.72 21.83
CA ARG A 174 22.14 -6.48 20.45
C ARG A 174 21.78 -7.68 19.60
N PHE A 175 20.77 -7.52 18.76
CA PHE A 175 20.35 -8.54 17.83
C PHE A 175 20.85 -8.23 16.44
N ARG A 176 21.49 -9.23 15.81
CA ARG A 176 21.75 -9.15 14.38
C ARG A 176 20.43 -9.26 13.62
N VAL A 177 20.21 -8.33 12.70
CA VAL A 177 19.01 -8.29 11.86
C VAL A 177 19.35 -8.12 10.39
N THR A 178 18.42 -8.47 9.53
CA THR A 178 18.46 -8.06 8.13
C THR A 178 18.27 -6.53 8.03
N GLU A 179 18.95 -5.89 7.08
CA GLU A 179 18.78 -4.45 6.84
C GLU A 179 17.36 -4.17 6.34
N SER A 180 16.55 -3.54 7.19
CA SER A 180 15.15 -3.18 6.94
C SER A 180 14.70 -2.17 7.99
N THR A 181 13.98 -1.13 7.56
CA THR A 181 13.44 -0.13 8.49
C THR A 181 12.40 -0.77 9.39
N THR A 182 11.53 -1.59 8.82
CA THR A 182 10.47 -2.32 9.52
C THR A 182 11.02 -3.28 10.57
N ILE A 183 12.07 -4.05 10.27
CA ILE A 183 12.69 -4.97 11.24
C ILE A 183 13.35 -4.18 12.37
N ARG A 184 14.06 -3.10 12.05
CA ARG A 184 14.66 -2.24 13.07
C ARG A 184 13.60 -1.67 14.03
N GLU A 185 12.45 -1.25 13.51
CA GLU A 185 11.34 -0.79 14.34
C GLU A 185 10.73 -1.90 15.20
N GLN A 186 10.63 -3.13 14.68
CA GLN A 186 10.22 -4.29 15.46
C GLN A 186 11.13 -4.52 16.67
N PHE A 187 12.45 -4.59 16.47
CA PHE A 187 13.40 -4.81 17.56
C PHE A 187 13.48 -3.62 18.51
N SER A 188 13.34 -2.39 18.01
CA SER A 188 13.21 -1.20 18.86
C SER A 188 11.96 -1.24 19.72
N ALA A 189 10.83 -1.76 19.20
CA ALA A 189 9.62 -1.94 19.98
C ALA A 189 9.78 -2.99 21.09
N TRP A 190 10.76 -3.90 20.98
CA TRP A 190 11.12 -4.83 22.03
C TRP A 190 12.20 -4.29 22.99
N ASP A 191 12.49 -2.98 22.99
CA ASP A 191 13.57 -2.36 23.78
C ASP A 191 14.97 -2.93 23.48
N SER A 192 15.19 -3.44 22.26
CA SER A 192 16.44 -4.05 21.82
C SER A 192 17.11 -3.27 20.69
N LEU A 193 18.39 -3.55 20.45
CA LEU A 193 19.21 -2.89 19.44
C LEU A 193 19.35 -3.80 18.21
N ALA A 194 18.86 -3.33 17.06
CA ALA A 194 19.04 -3.99 15.77
C ALA A 194 20.38 -3.60 15.13
N ILE A 195 21.27 -4.58 14.93
CA ILE A 195 22.59 -4.39 14.32
C ILE A 195 22.64 -5.10 12.95
N PRO A 196 22.76 -4.37 11.83
CA PRO A 196 22.96 -5.00 10.53
C PRO A 196 24.39 -5.54 10.43
N VAL A 197 24.54 -6.86 10.45
CA VAL A 197 25.82 -7.57 10.26
C VAL A 197 25.67 -8.55 9.10
N SER A 198 26.69 -8.59 8.22
CA SER A 198 26.73 -9.54 7.10
C SER A 198 26.87 -10.97 7.60
N ASP A 199 26.35 -11.95 6.85
CA ASP A 199 26.32 -13.35 7.27
C ASP A 199 27.72 -13.90 7.59
N GLU A 200 28.74 -13.45 6.85
CA GLU A 200 30.13 -13.89 7.00
C GLU A 200 30.76 -13.46 8.33
N MET A 201 30.27 -12.37 8.93
CA MET A 201 30.80 -11.79 10.15
C MET A 201 30.07 -12.24 11.42
N VAL A 202 28.92 -12.92 11.30
CA VAL A 202 28.05 -13.24 12.44
C VAL A 202 28.75 -14.12 13.48
N THR A 203 29.43 -15.19 13.06
CA THR A 203 30.14 -16.10 13.98
C THR A 203 31.22 -15.37 14.78
N LEU A 204 31.98 -14.48 14.11
CA LEU A 204 33.00 -13.67 14.76
C LEU A 204 32.38 -12.65 15.72
N ALA A 205 31.30 -11.98 15.32
CA ALA A 205 30.60 -11.02 16.15
C ALA A 205 29.98 -11.64 17.41
N PHE A 206 29.45 -12.87 17.33
CA PHE A 206 29.06 -13.63 18.53
C PHE A 206 30.26 -13.99 19.40
N SER A 207 31.37 -14.44 18.80
CA SER A 207 32.58 -14.83 19.53
C SER A 207 33.23 -13.65 20.27
N ASN A 208 33.18 -12.46 19.68
CA ASN A 208 33.68 -11.22 20.29
C ASN A 208 32.72 -10.61 21.32
N GLY A 209 31.49 -11.14 21.44
CA GLY A 209 30.46 -10.57 22.30
C GLY A 209 29.87 -9.25 21.77
N ASP A 210 29.96 -9.01 20.46
CA ASP A 210 29.32 -7.86 19.79
C ASP A 210 27.81 -8.05 19.63
N LEU A 211 27.35 -9.31 19.64
CA LEU A 211 25.95 -9.71 19.49
C LEU A 211 25.49 -10.57 20.68
N ASP A 212 24.26 -10.34 21.11
CA ASP A 212 23.56 -11.13 22.13
C ASP A 212 22.57 -12.13 21.49
N GLY A 213 22.15 -11.87 20.25
CA GLY A 213 21.26 -12.74 19.50
C GLY A 213 21.15 -12.37 18.02
N GLU A 214 20.29 -13.07 17.28
CA GLU A 214 19.95 -12.77 15.89
C GLU A 214 18.55 -13.24 15.53
N GLU A 215 17.99 -12.69 14.44
CA GLU A 215 16.90 -13.35 13.69
C GLU A 215 17.47 -14.25 12.57
N ILE A 216 16.88 -15.44 12.39
CA ILE A 216 17.30 -16.41 11.37
C ILE A 216 16.18 -17.36 10.99
N THR A 217 16.20 -17.94 9.78
CA THR A 217 15.28 -19.03 9.39
C THR A 217 15.84 -20.40 9.75
N LEU A 218 14.98 -21.42 9.85
CA LEU A 218 15.41 -22.77 10.24
C LEU A 218 16.37 -23.39 9.20
N SER A 219 16.07 -23.23 7.91
CA SER A 219 16.98 -23.65 6.83
C SER A 219 18.38 -23.04 7.00
N GLN A 220 18.48 -21.72 7.21
CA GLN A 220 19.77 -21.05 7.38
C GLN A 220 20.50 -21.54 8.63
N LEU A 221 19.78 -21.70 9.75
CA LEU A 221 20.38 -22.15 11.00
C LEU A 221 20.94 -23.57 10.86
N SER A 222 20.20 -24.48 10.20
CA SER A 222 20.64 -25.87 10.00
C SER A 222 21.89 -26.02 9.13
N ALA A 223 22.18 -25.03 8.28
CA ALA A 223 23.37 -25.01 7.44
C ALA A 223 24.62 -24.49 8.17
N ARG A 224 24.48 -23.94 9.39
CA ARG A 224 25.56 -23.34 10.17
C ARG A 224 25.71 -24.07 11.49
N ARG A 225 26.96 -24.33 11.91
CA ARG A 225 27.22 -24.82 13.26
C ARG A 225 27.06 -23.70 14.28
N ILE A 226 26.29 -23.94 15.33
CA ILE A 226 26.14 -23.04 16.47
C ILE A 226 26.63 -23.73 17.75
N THR A 227 27.18 -22.95 18.67
CA THR A 227 27.77 -23.43 19.94
C THR A 227 27.46 -22.43 21.04
N GLY A 228 26.71 -22.86 22.06
CA GLY A 228 26.35 -22.02 23.20
C GLY A 228 25.18 -21.07 22.95
N GLN A 229 24.49 -21.18 21.80
CA GLN A 229 23.25 -20.45 21.54
C GLN A 229 22.01 -21.35 21.68
N SER A 230 20.88 -20.73 22.01
CA SER A 230 19.55 -21.35 22.11
C SER A 230 18.61 -20.78 21.04
N LEU A 231 17.83 -21.64 20.40
CA LEU A 231 16.80 -21.27 19.42
C LEU A 231 15.43 -21.11 20.09
N TYR A 232 14.74 -20.01 19.78
CA TYR A 232 13.38 -19.71 20.23
C TYR A 232 12.43 -19.62 19.04
N LEU A 233 11.45 -20.52 18.99
CA LEU A 233 10.50 -20.64 17.88
C LEU A 233 9.43 -19.53 17.88
N THR A 234 9.84 -18.28 17.64
CA THR A 234 8.98 -17.09 17.73
C THR A 234 8.10 -16.84 16.50
N ARG A 235 8.52 -17.25 15.29
CA ARG A 235 7.84 -16.95 14.01
C ARG A 235 7.46 -15.46 13.91
N HIS A 236 8.39 -14.59 14.31
CA HIS A 236 8.13 -13.18 14.50
C HIS A 236 8.14 -12.37 13.20
N GLY A 237 8.71 -12.93 12.15
CA GLY A 237 8.75 -12.37 10.80
C GLY A 237 8.91 -13.48 9.77
N HIS A 238 8.97 -13.13 8.50
CA HIS A 238 9.17 -14.06 7.40
C HIS A 238 10.27 -13.56 6.48
N GLN A 239 11.01 -14.47 5.86
CA GLN A 239 12.01 -14.14 4.84
C GLN A 239 11.46 -14.48 3.45
N THR A 240 11.05 -13.46 2.70
CA THR A 240 10.66 -13.60 1.29
C THR A 240 11.89 -13.49 0.40
N GLN A 241 11.96 -14.30 -0.64
CA GLN A 241 12.96 -14.21 -1.71
C GLN A 241 12.31 -13.89 -3.04
N LEU A 242 13.08 -13.31 -3.96
CA LEU A 242 12.65 -12.89 -5.29
C LEU A 242 13.53 -13.58 -6.33
N LEU A 243 12.90 -14.28 -7.28
CA LEU A 243 13.56 -14.63 -8.54
C LEU A 243 13.43 -13.41 -9.48
N ILE A 244 14.56 -12.85 -9.86
CA ILE A 244 14.65 -11.66 -10.72
C ILE A 244 15.46 -11.94 -11.98
N MET A 245 15.19 -11.15 -13.02
CA MET A 245 15.89 -11.17 -14.30
C MET A 245 16.33 -9.75 -14.70
N SER A 246 17.48 -9.61 -15.34
CA SER A 246 17.93 -8.33 -15.89
C SER A 246 17.01 -7.85 -17.01
N GLU A 247 16.72 -6.55 -17.04
CA GLU A 247 16.02 -5.94 -18.18
C GLU A 247 16.83 -6.08 -19.49
N HIS A 248 18.17 -6.06 -19.41
CA HIS A 248 19.06 -6.32 -20.54
C HIS A 248 18.90 -7.72 -21.10
N THR A 249 18.73 -8.73 -20.22
CA THR A 249 18.45 -10.10 -20.64
C THR A 249 17.08 -10.18 -21.31
N LYS A 250 16.05 -9.55 -20.73
CA LYS A 250 14.72 -9.48 -21.35
C LYS A 250 14.77 -8.95 -22.79
N LYS A 251 15.54 -7.88 -23.04
CA LYS A 251 15.71 -7.27 -24.37
C LYS A 251 16.37 -8.19 -25.40
N LYS A 252 17.11 -9.22 -24.98
CA LYS A 252 17.73 -10.24 -25.85
C LYS A 252 16.78 -11.39 -26.20
N LEU A 253 15.66 -11.54 -25.48
CA LEU A 253 14.74 -12.66 -25.62
C LEU A 253 13.65 -12.36 -26.66
N SER A 254 13.31 -13.36 -27.47
CA SER A 254 12.07 -13.31 -28.26
C SER A 254 10.84 -13.38 -27.32
N PRO A 255 9.66 -12.89 -27.74
CA PRO A 255 8.43 -13.05 -26.95
C PRO A 255 8.18 -14.51 -26.55
N THR A 256 8.39 -15.46 -27.48
CA THR A 256 8.26 -16.89 -27.21
C THR A 256 9.24 -17.38 -26.15
N HIS A 257 10.51 -16.96 -26.19
CA HIS A 257 11.49 -17.35 -25.17
C HIS A 257 11.16 -16.76 -23.81
N LEU A 258 10.67 -15.52 -23.76
CA LEU A 258 10.22 -14.89 -22.53
C LEU A 258 9.04 -15.68 -21.91
N ASP A 259 8.03 -16.03 -22.70
CA ASP A 259 6.89 -16.83 -22.23
C ASP A 259 7.33 -18.20 -21.66
N LEU A 260 8.30 -18.85 -22.31
CA LEU A 260 8.86 -20.13 -21.83
C LEU A 260 9.61 -19.96 -20.51
N ILE A 261 10.36 -18.88 -20.34
CA ILE A 261 11.09 -18.54 -19.11
C ILE A 261 10.12 -18.21 -17.97
N GLU A 262 9.10 -17.37 -18.22
CA GLU A 262 8.07 -17.05 -17.22
C GLU A 262 7.29 -18.30 -16.81
N SER A 263 6.96 -19.16 -17.77
CA SER A 263 6.33 -20.44 -17.49
C SER A 263 7.25 -21.37 -16.68
N ALA A 264 8.57 -21.37 -16.96
CA ALA A 264 9.54 -22.16 -16.19
C ALA A 264 9.65 -21.63 -14.75
N ALA A 265 9.65 -20.31 -14.56
CA ALA A 265 9.64 -19.67 -13.25
C ALA A 265 8.41 -20.08 -12.43
N ASN A 266 7.23 -20.12 -13.04
CA ASN A 266 5.99 -20.55 -12.36
C ASN A 266 6.05 -22.00 -11.87
N VAL A 267 6.58 -22.92 -12.68
CA VAL A 267 6.72 -24.34 -12.28
C VAL A 267 7.81 -24.50 -11.21
N ALA A 268 8.96 -23.86 -11.38
CA ALA A 268 10.03 -23.87 -10.40
C ALA A 268 9.59 -23.28 -9.06
N THR A 269 8.72 -22.27 -9.06
CA THR A 269 8.15 -21.66 -7.85
C THR A 269 7.28 -22.64 -7.07
N SER A 270 6.46 -23.44 -7.77
CA SER A 270 5.64 -24.46 -7.10
C SER A 270 6.52 -25.52 -6.42
N PHE A 271 7.56 -25.99 -7.12
CA PHE A 271 8.58 -26.87 -6.56
C PHE A 271 9.32 -26.24 -5.37
N GLN A 272 9.65 -24.94 -5.48
CA GLN A 272 10.34 -24.20 -4.41
C GLN A 272 9.51 -24.19 -3.12
N TYR A 273 8.20 -23.99 -3.19
CA TYR A 273 7.33 -24.01 -2.01
C TYR A 273 7.27 -25.39 -1.33
N GLU A 274 7.25 -26.46 -2.11
CA GLU A 274 7.24 -27.83 -1.58
C GLU A 274 8.55 -28.18 -0.89
N ILE A 275 9.68 -27.88 -1.54
CA ILE A 275 11.00 -28.21 -1.01
C ILE A 275 11.37 -27.33 0.19
N ALA A 276 10.95 -26.05 0.21
CA ALA A 276 11.11 -25.16 1.36
C ALA A 276 10.41 -25.72 2.60
N LEU A 277 9.14 -26.08 2.49
CA LEU A 277 8.38 -26.65 3.61
C LEU A 277 9.01 -27.97 4.10
N ARG A 278 9.44 -28.83 3.17
CA ARG A 278 10.10 -30.09 3.51
C ARG A 278 11.41 -29.86 4.27
N LYS A 279 12.26 -28.94 3.79
CA LYS A 279 13.55 -28.63 4.40
C LYS A 279 13.39 -27.95 5.76
N ASP A 280 12.42 -27.06 5.94
CA ASP A 280 12.13 -26.46 7.25
C ASP A 280 11.70 -27.51 8.28
N ASN A 281 10.88 -28.49 7.88
CA ASN A 281 10.48 -29.60 8.77
C ASN A 281 11.67 -30.47 9.17
N ILE A 282 12.56 -30.78 8.22
CA ILE A 282 13.79 -31.56 8.50
C ILE A 282 14.73 -30.76 9.41
N ALA A 283 14.95 -29.48 9.11
CA ALA A 283 15.79 -28.60 9.92
C ALA A 283 15.27 -28.53 11.36
N LEU A 284 13.95 -28.37 11.55
CA LEU A 284 13.34 -28.35 12.88
C LEU A 284 13.55 -29.66 13.63
N ALA A 285 13.39 -30.81 12.97
CA ALA A 285 13.62 -32.11 13.58
C ALA A 285 15.06 -32.25 14.09
N ASN A 286 16.05 -31.92 13.23
CA ASN A 286 17.46 -31.97 13.59
C ASN A 286 17.81 -31.02 14.75
N LEU A 287 17.33 -29.78 14.71
CA LEU A 287 17.57 -28.79 15.77
C LEU A 287 16.90 -29.15 17.12
N ASN A 288 15.82 -29.95 17.09
CA ASN A 288 15.24 -30.50 18.32
C ASN A 288 16.11 -31.64 18.88
N GLU A 289 16.67 -32.50 18.02
CA GLU A 289 17.58 -33.57 18.44
C GLU A 289 18.88 -33.02 19.06
N GLU A 290 19.35 -31.87 18.59
CA GLU A 290 20.50 -31.15 19.18
C GLU A 290 20.20 -30.55 20.58
N GLY A 291 18.93 -30.50 21.01
CA GLY A 291 18.53 -30.06 22.35
C GLY A 291 18.60 -28.54 22.59
N ILE A 292 18.74 -27.75 21.53
CA ILE A 292 18.88 -26.28 21.61
C ILE A 292 17.57 -25.52 21.34
N THR A 293 16.49 -26.23 21.04
CA THR A 293 15.21 -25.64 20.60
C THR A 293 14.24 -25.42 21.76
N HIS A 294 13.73 -24.19 21.87
CA HIS A 294 12.80 -23.75 22.90
C HIS A 294 11.55 -23.11 22.28
N ARG A 295 10.43 -23.24 22.99
CA ARG A 295 9.19 -22.52 22.68
C ARG A 295 9.03 -21.33 23.62
N PRO A 296 8.85 -20.10 23.10
CA PRO A 296 8.53 -18.94 23.94
C PRO A 296 7.28 -19.21 24.78
N SER A 297 7.26 -18.65 26.00
CA SER A 297 6.05 -18.69 26.83
C SER A 297 4.90 -17.93 26.16
N GLY A 298 3.66 -18.35 26.44
CA GLY A 298 2.46 -17.65 25.96
C GLY A 298 2.46 -16.16 26.31
N PRO A 299 2.75 -15.76 27.57
CA PRO A 299 2.89 -14.36 27.95
C PRO A 299 3.97 -13.59 27.18
N LEU A 300 5.14 -14.20 26.96
CA LEU A 300 6.20 -13.56 26.19
C LEU A 300 5.77 -13.31 24.74
N LEU A 301 5.18 -14.31 24.08
CA LEU A 301 4.72 -14.18 22.70
C LEU A 301 3.58 -13.15 22.58
N ALA A 302 2.67 -13.11 23.54
CA ALA A 302 1.61 -12.10 23.61
C ALA A 302 2.20 -10.69 23.77
N TRP A 303 3.19 -10.51 24.65
CA TRP A 303 3.91 -9.26 24.79
C TRP A 303 4.58 -8.84 23.48
N MET A 304 5.34 -9.73 22.82
CA MET A 304 6.00 -9.41 21.55
C MET A 304 4.99 -8.95 20.49
N LYS A 305 3.85 -9.63 20.35
CA LYS A 305 2.78 -9.25 19.42
C LYS A 305 2.18 -7.88 19.76
N GLN A 306 1.89 -7.65 21.05
CA GLN A 306 1.30 -6.40 21.51
C GLN A 306 2.24 -5.22 21.26
N THR A 307 3.50 -5.33 21.64
CA THR A 307 4.46 -4.23 21.49
C THR A 307 4.84 -3.98 20.02
N SER A 308 4.77 -5.01 19.17
CA SER A 308 4.94 -4.87 17.71
C SER A 308 3.71 -4.38 16.95
N SER A 309 2.53 -4.30 17.58
CA SER A 309 1.26 -4.01 16.88
C SER A 309 1.24 -2.67 16.15
N GLY A 310 2.02 -1.68 16.62
CA GLY A 310 2.13 -0.37 15.97
C GLY A 310 3.11 -0.30 14.79
N VAL A 311 3.94 -1.32 14.56
CA VAL A 311 5.01 -1.29 13.54
C VAL A 311 4.42 -1.16 12.13
N LEU A 312 3.30 -1.82 11.84
CA LEU A 312 2.63 -1.71 10.55
C LEU A 312 2.23 -0.26 10.27
N GLU A 313 1.59 0.40 11.23
CA GLU A 313 1.10 1.77 11.04
C GLU A 313 2.22 2.80 10.91
N LYS A 314 3.32 2.62 11.66
CA LYS A 314 4.52 3.45 11.53
C LYS A 314 5.17 3.35 10.15
N ASN A 315 5.21 2.14 9.58
CA ASN A 315 5.82 1.88 8.26
C ASN A 315 4.81 1.94 7.10
N ARG A 316 3.52 2.16 7.35
CA ARG A 316 2.47 2.10 6.31
C ARG A 316 2.77 3.01 5.12
N MET A 317 3.21 4.23 5.38
CA MET A 317 3.53 5.19 4.33
C MET A 317 4.83 4.83 3.59
N HIS A 318 5.82 4.29 4.30
CA HIS A 318 7.09 3.81 3.74
C HIS A 318 6.87 2.61 2.81
N ILE A 319 6.09 1.61 3.26
CA ILE A 319 5.74 0.42 2.47
C ILE A 319 4.76 0.78 1.34
N GLY A 320 3.86 1.72 1.60
CA GLY A 320 2.81 2.16 0.69
C GLY A 320 1.44 1.63 1.12
N THR A 321 0.55 2.56 1.45
CA THR A 321 -0.83 2.30 1.89
C THR A 321 -1.55 1.33 0.95
N SER A 322 -1.48 1.56 -0.36
CA SER A 322 -2.16 0.72 -1.34
C SER A 322 -1.77 -0.77 -1.30
N TYR A 323 -0.54 -1.10 -0.91
CA TYR A 323 -0.11 -2.50 -0.79
C TYR A 323 -0.67 -3.13 0.48
N ILE A 324 -0.52 -2.43 1.61
CA ILE A 324 -1.07 -2.86 2.89
C ILE A 324 -2.57 -3.11 2.78
N GLU A 325 -3.29 -2.21 2.10
CA GLU A 325 -4.74 -2.30 1.95
C GLU A 325 -5.23 -3.49 1.16
N GLN A 326 -4.56 -3.78 0.05
CA GLN A 326 -4.88 -4.96 -0.73
C GLN A 326 -4.65 -6.24 0.07
N VAL A 327 -3.58 -6.29 0.87
CA VAL A 327 -3.26 -7.47 1.68
C VAL A 327 -4.22 -7.62 2.86
N LEU A 328 -4.52 -6.54 3.59
CA LEU A 328 -5.48 -6.57 4.70
C LEU A 328 -6.85 -7.02 4.23
N GLN A 329 -7.36 -6.49 3.10
CA GLN A 329 -8.65 -6.90 2.55
C GLN A 329 -8.67 -8.36 2.11
N GLY A 330 -7.55 -8.88 1.57
CA GLY A 330 -7.41 -10.28 1.20
C GLY A 330 -7.34 -11.24 2.41
N LYS A 331 -6.90 -10.75 3.57
CA LYS A 331 -6.84 -11.51 4.83
C LYS A 331 -8.16 -11.53 5.62
N GLU A 332 -9.08 -10.61 5.31
CA GLU A 332 -10.33 -10.45 6.06
C GLU A 332 -11.32 -11.60 5.78
N ASN A 333 -11.97 -12.10 6.83
CA ASN A 333 -13.00 -13.14 6.69
C ASN A 333 -14.36 -12.51 6.39
N TRP A 334 -14.60 -12.15 5.12
CA TRP A 334 -15.84 -11.51 4.68
C TRP A 334 -17.12 -12.31 4.90
N LYS A 335 -17.04 -13.61 5.23
CA LYS A 335 -18.23 -14.39 5.57
C LYS A 335 -18.74 -14.13 6.99
N GLN A 336 -17.83 -13.93 7.94
CA GLN A 336 -18.12 -13.67 9.35
C GLN A 336 -17.02 -12.80 9.97
N PRO A 337 -16.95 -11.50 9.61
CA PRO A 337 -15.92 -10.61 10.14
C PRO A 337 -16.21 -10.32 11.61
N HIS A 338 -15.29 -10.72 12.49
CA HIS A 338 -15.30 -10.45 13.93
C HIS A 338 -16.68 -10.66 14.61
N PRO A 339 -17.20 -11.90 14.69
CA PRO A 339 -18.58 -12.18 15.11
C PRO A 339 -18.92 -11.71 16.54
N ASP A 340 -17.92 -11.55 17.41
CA ASP A 340 -18.09 -11.11 18.80
C ASP A 340 -18.07 -9.59 18.98
N LYS A 341 -17.88 -8.83 17.89
CA LYS A 341 -17.71 -7.37 17.91
C LYS A 341 -18.85 -6.66 17.17
N LEU A 342 -19.06 -5.38 17.46
CA LEU A 342 -19.81 -4.50 16.59
C LEU A 342 -18.92 -3.99 15.46
N ILE A 343 -19.53 -3.66 14.32
CA ILE A 343 -18.81 -3.31 13.11
C ILE A 343 -19.18 -1.92 12.65
N VAL A 344 -18.17 -1.15 12.26
CA VAL A 344 -18.32 0.02 11.43
C VAL A 344 -17.62 -0.27 10.09
N GLY A 345 -18.35 -0.09 8.99
CA GLY A 345 -17.79 -0.22 7.65
C GLY A 345 -17.15 1.10 7.19
N LEU A 346 -16.15 1.01 6.33
CA LEU A 346 -15.65 2.12 5.53
C LEU A 346 -15.58 1.67 4.08
N ASP A 347 -16.39 2.29 3.22
CA ASP A 347 -16.26 2.20 1.77
C ASP A 347 -15.47 3.42 1.26
N ALA A 348 -14.18 3.24 0.93
CA ALA A 348 -13.31 4.38 0.61
C ALA A 348 -12.24 4.09 -0.42
N ASP A 349 -11.62 5.18 -0.89
CA ASP A 349 -10.61 5.22 -1.94
C ASP A 349 -9.23 4.86 -1.35
N MET A 350 -9.06 3.60 -0.96
CA MET A 350 -7.88 3.11 -0.22
C MET A 350 -6.67 2.75 -1.10
N ILE A 351 -6.82 2.86 -2.42
CA ILE A 351 -5.84 2.48 -3.44
C ILE A 351 -5.68 3.62 -4.45
N GLY A 352 -4.47 3.79 -4.99
CA GLY A 352 -4.18 4.78 -6.03
C GLY A 352 -3.87 6.18 -5.46
N SER A 353 -4.11 7.22 -6.26
CA SER A 353 -3.76 8.62 -5.93
C SER A 353 -4.54 9.20 -4.75
N ALA A 354 -5.70 8.61 -4.42
CA ALA A 354 -6.57 9.01 -3.31
C ALA A 354 -6.33 8.22 -2.00
N ALA A 355 -5.38 7.28 -1.99
CA ALA A 355 -5.16 6.38 -0.85
C ALA A 355 -4.83 7.12 0.46
N ILE A 356 -4.19 8.30 0.37
CA ILE A 356 -3.88 9.15 1.52
C ILE A 356 -5.17 9.75 2.10
N SER A 357 -6.08 10.26 1.28
CA SER A 357 -7.39 10.74 1.74
C SER A 357 -8.21 9.63 2.40
N GLY A 358 -8.30 8.45 1.78
CA GLY A 358 -8.98 7.30 2.39
C GLY A 358 -8.34 6.88 3.73
N LEU A 359 -7.01 6.91 3.82
CA LEU A 359 -6.29 6.65 5.06
C LEU A 359 -6.59 7.70 6.14
N SER A 360 -6.70 8.98 5.79
CA SER A 360 -7.02 10.03 6.76
C SER A 360 -8.39 9.79 7.41
N ILE A 361 -9.39 9.39 6.62
CA ILE A 361 -10.73 9.04 7.11
C ILE A 361 -10.65 7.85 8.06
N ARG A 362 -9.97 6.76 7.65
CA ARG A 362 -9.74 5.62 8.55
C ARG A 362 -9.12 6.07 9.86
N ARG A 363 -8.05 6.87 9.80
CA ARG A 363 -7.29 7.26 11.00
C ARG A 363 -8.16 8.07 11.96
N GLY A 364 -9.05 8.92 11.44
CA GLY A 364 -10.06 9.61 12.23
C GLY A 364 -11.02 8.64 12.94
N ILE A 365 -11.56 7.67 12.21
CA ILE A 365 -12.43 6.62 12.79
C ILE A 365 -11.69 5.83 13.87
N GLU A 366 -10.49 5.34 13.57
CA GLU A 366 -9.70 4.53 14.50
C GLU A 366 -9.33 5.28 15.78
N LEU A 367 -8.96 6.56 15.68
CA LEU A 367 -8.68 7.38 16.86
C LEU A 367 -9.91 7.59 17.74
N ALA A 368 -11.10 7.70 17.15
CA ALA A 368 -12.36 7.75 17.91
C ALA A 368 -12.68 6.39 18.53
N LEU A 369 -12.53 5.30 17.77
CA LEU A 369 -12.76 3.93 18.24
C LEU A 369 -11.83 3.55 19.39
N ASP A 370 -10.57 4.00 19.38
CA ASP A 370 -9.66 3.79 20.50
C ASP A 370 -10.23 4.36 21.80
N GLU A 371 -10.81 5.58 21.78
CA GLU A 371 -11.43 6.17 22.97
C GLU A 371 -12.71 5.47 23.38
N ILE A 372 -13.55 5.15 22.39
CA ILE A 372 -14.85 4.49 22.59
C ILE A 372 -14.64 3.10 23.22
N ASN A 373 -13.73 2.31 22.64
CA ASN A 373 -13.44 0.96 23.12
C ASN A 373 -12.74 0.96 24.48
N GLN A 374 -11.87 1.92 24.77
CA GLN A 374 -11.30 2.10 26.11
C GLN A 374 -12.37 2.37 27.19
N LYS A 375 -13.52 2.94 26.80
CA LYS A 375 -14.67 3.21 27.68
C LYS A 375 -15.70 2.07 27.71
N GLY A 376 -15.40 0.91 27.13
CA GLY A 376 -16.30 -0.26 27.11
C GLY A 376 -17.01 -0.49 25.78
N GLY A 377 -16.72 0.31 24.75
CA GLY A 377 -17.28 0.15 23.41
C GLY A 377 -18.64 0.81 23.23
N ILE A 378 -19.44 0.30 22.29
CA ILE A 378 -20.82 0.71 22.03
C ILE A 378 -21.74 -0.42 22.46
N LEU A 379 -22.81 -0.13 23.21
CA LEU A 379 -23.74 -1.11 23.76
C LEU A 379 -23.01 -2.21 24.57
N GLY A 380 -21.92 -1.82 25.24
CA GLY A 380 -21.06 -2.72 26.02
C GLY A 380 -20.22 -3.69 25.18
N LYS A 381 -20.09 -3.48 23.86
CA LYS A 381 -19.30 -4.31 22.94
C LYS A 381 -18.21 -3.50 22.27
N GLU A 382 -17.03 -4.11 22.14
CA GLU A 382 -15.94 -3.56 21.33
C GLU A 382 -16.41 -3.37 19.88
N VAL A 383 -16.05 -2.24 19.30
CA VAL A 383 -16.37 -1.86 17.93
C VAL A 383 -15.12 -1.95 17.07
N LYS A 384 -15.23 -2.59 15.92
CA LYS A 384 -14.15 -2.80 14.97
C LYS A 384 -14.46 -2.14 13.64
N LEU A 385 -13.47 -1.43 13.10
CA LEU A 385 -13.50 -0.92 11.74
C LEU A 385 -13.13 -2.05 10.76
N ILE A 386 -13.96 -2.22 9.73
CA ILE A 386 -13.64 -3.01 8.53
C ILE A 386 -13.68 -2.09 7.32
N VAL A 387 -12.77 -2.29 6.36
CA VAL A 387 -12.60 -1.36 5.24
C VAL A 387 -12.64 -2.11 3.92
N ARG A 388 -13.34 -1.54 2.96
CA ARG A 388 -13.37 -1.99 1.57
C ARG A 388 -12.94 -0.85 0.65
N ASN A 389 -12.17 -1.21 -0.36
CA ASN A 389 -11.73 -0.27 -1.36
C ASN A 389 -12.74 -0.18 -2.51
N ASN A 390 -13.23 1.03 -2.82
CA ASN A 390 -14.04 1.30 -4.03
C ASN A 390 -13.19 1.81 -5.22
N SER A 391 -11.97 2.30 -5.00
CA SER A 391 -11.12 2.94 -6.02
C SER A 391 -11.80 4.06 -6.81
N MET A 392 -12.70 4.83 -6.20
CA MET A 392 -13.52 5.83 -6.89
C MET A 392 -14.44 5.26 -7.98
N VAL A 393 -14.71 3.94 -8.00
CA VAL A 393 -15.53 3.26 -9.02
C VAL A 393 -16.93 2.98 -8.48
N PRO A 394 -18.01 3.57 -9.05
CA PRO A 394 -19.37 3.42 -8.52
C PRO A 394 -19.87 1.97 -8.39
N SER A 395 -19.59 1.11 -9.37
CA SER A 395 -20.01 -0.30 -9.30
C SER A 395 -19.35 -1.07 -8.15
N ARG A 396 -18.10 -0.73 -7.80
CA ARG A 396 -17.41 -1.34 -6.66
C ARG A 396 -17.99 -0.87 -5.33
N GLY A 397 -18.38 0.40 -5.24
CA GLY A 397 -19.09 0.93 -4.07
C GLY A 397 -20.40 0.16 -3.84
N LEU A 398 -21.22 0.02 -4.88
CA LEU A 398 -22.43 -0.80 -4.84
C LEU A 398 -22.17 -2.25 -4.37
N ASP A 399 -21.16 -2.92 -4.93
CA ASP A 399 -20.75 -4.26 -4.47
C ASP A 399 -20.34 -4.27 -2.99
N ASN A 400 -19.66 -3.22 -2.52
CA ASN A 400 -19.23 -3.09 -1.14
C ASN A 400 -20.43 -2.88 -0.20
N ILE A 401 -21.40 -2.06 -0.59
CA ILE A 401 -22.65 -1.87 0.16
C ILE A 401 -23.46 -3.17 0.22
N GLU A 402 -23.54 -3.95 -0.87
CA GLU A 402 -24.17 -5.27 -0.83
C GLU A 402 -23.49 -6.19 0.18
N VAL A 403 -22.15 -6.24 0.18
CA VAL A 403 -21.41 -7.02 1.20
C VAL A 403 -21.72 -6.53 2.62
N PHE A 404 -21.64 -5.22 2.86
CA PHE A 404 -21.93 -4.65 4.18
C PHE A 404 -23.37 -4.93 4.62
N SER A 405 -24.34 -4.92 3.71
CA SER A 405 -25.75 -5.21 4.01
C SER A 405 -25.99 -6.59 4.63
N THR A 406 -25.08 -7.54 4.39
CA THR A 406 -25.17 -8.90 4.90
C THR A 406 -24.57 -9.07 6.30
N LEU A 407 -23.90 -8.05 6.84
CA LEU A 407 -23.21 -8.13 8.12
C LEU A 407 -24.19 -7.89 9.29
N PRO A 408 -24.41 -8.88 10.17
CA PRO A 408 -25.44 -8.80 11.21
C PRO A 408 -25.12 -7.83 12.36
N ASN A 409 -23.86 -7.39 12.46
CA ASN A 409 -23.32 -6.55 13.54
C ASN A 409 -22.89 -5.15 13.05
N LEU A 410 -23.33 -4.73 11.86
CA LEU A 410 -23.01 -3.43 11.28
C LEU A 410 -23.82 -2.29 11.92
N LEU A 411 -23.12 -1.24 12.39
CA LEU A 411 -23.71 -0.03 12.98
C LEU A 411 -23.92 1.10 11.96
N ALA A 412 -23.00 1.24 11.01
CA ALA A 412 -23.03 2.24 9.94
C ALA A 412 -21.92 1.95 8.92
N VAL A 413 -22.01 2.57 7.74
CA VAL A 413 -20.94 2.61 6.74
C VAL A 413 -20.47 4.05 6.56
N PHE A 414 -19.16 4.28 6.68
CA PHE A 414 -18.55 5.56 6.32
C PHE A 414 -18.21 5.58 4.83
N SER A 415 -18.36 6.73 4.18
CA SER A 415 -17.98 6.91 2.77
C SER A 415 -16.56 7.46 2.61
N GLY A 416 -16.02 7.30 1.41
CA GLY A 416 -14.77 7.90 0.94
C GLY A 416 -14.95 9.33 0.40
N ILE A 417 -14.04 9.71 -0.49
CA ILE A 417 -13.97 11.05 -1.09
C ILE A 417 -14.82 11.18 -2.37
N SER A 418 -15.14 10.05 -3.00
CA SER A 418 -15.77 10.04 -4.32
C SER A 418 -17.28 10.28 -4.26
N SER A 419 -17.71 11.51 -4.55
CA SER A 419 -19.14 11.81 -4.69
C SER A 419 -19.86 10.93 -5.72
N PRO A 420 -19.29 10.62 -6.91
CA PRO A 420 -19.95 9.70 -7.85
C PRO A 420 -20.23 8.30 -7.30
N VAL A 421 -19.40 7.79 -6.38
CA VAL A 421 -19.63 6.50 -5.72
C VAL A 421 -20.83 6.61 -4.79
N VAL A 422 -20.81 7.58 -3.86
CA VAL A 422 -21.89 7.76 -2.89
C VAL A 422 -23.24 8.04 -3.56
N LEU A 423 -23.23 8.85 -4.63
CA LEU A 423 -24.45 9.13 -5.42
C LEU A 423 -25.05 7.87 -6.05
N ALA A 424 -24.22 6.93 -6.51
CA ALA A 424 -24.70 5.66 -7.06
C ALA A 424 -25.27 4.73 -5.99
N GLU A 425 -24.78 4.82 -4.75
CA GLU A 425 -25.20 3.99 -3.62
C GLU A 425 -26.52 4.43 -2.99
N LEU A 426 -26.96 5.68 -3.20
CA LEU A 426 -28.10 6.28 -2.50
C LEU A 426 -29.35 5.41 -2.50
N ASP A 427 -29.77 4.89 -3.66
CA ASP A 427 -30.99 4.08 -3.72
C ASP A 427 -30.86 2.79 -2.90
N LEU A 428 -29.74 2.09 -3.03
CA LEU A 428 -29.47 0.86 -2.30
C LEU A 428 -29.38 1.10 -0.79
N LEU A 429 -28.72 2.18 -0.37
CA LEU A 429 -28.62 2.55 1.05
C LEU A 429 -30.01 2.73 1.68
N HIS A 430 -30.93 3.40 0.98
CA HIS A 430 -32.28 3.63 1.49
C HIS A 430 -33.17 2.38 1.41
N GLU A 431 -33.04 1.58 0.34
CA GLU A 431 -33.75 0.31 0.21
C GLU A 431 -33.39 -0.66 1.34
N ARG A 432 -32.09 -0.78 1.63
CA ARG A 432 -31.54 -1.66 2.67
C ARG A 432 -31.52 -1.02 4.06
N LYS A 433 -31.89 0.26 4.18
CA LYS A 433 -31.82 1.05 5.42
C LYS A 433 -30.43 1.05 6.06
N ILE A 434 -29.40 1.13 5.23
CA ILE A 434 -28.01 1.24 5.67
C ILE A 434 -27.72 2.70 5.98
N LEU A 435 -27.34 2.96 7.24
CA LEU A 435 -26.91 4.27 7.70
C LEU A 435 -25.53 4.61 7.15
N MET A 436 -25.44 5.64 6.30
CA MET A 436 -24.18 6.14 5.77
C MET A 436 -23.74 7.45 6.42
N LEU A 437 -22.47 7.54 6.78
CA LEU A 437 -21.82 8.73 7.32
C LEU A 437 -20.75 9.22 6.35
N ALA A 438 -20.90 10.44 5.83
CA ALA A 438 -20.01 11.03 4.85
C ALA A 438 -19.04 12.03 5.50
N PRO A 439 -17.73 11.71 5.61
CA PRO A 439 -16.73 12.64 6.13
C PRO A 439 -16.09 13.52 5.04
N TRP A 440 -16.28 13.19 3.75
CA TRP A 440 -15.56 13.86 2.65
C TRP A 440 -16.38 14.15 1.39
N ALA A 441 -17.14 13.18 0.86
CA ALA A 441 -17.86 13.39 -0.39
C ALA A 441 -18.81 14.61 -0.34
N ALA A 442 -18.64 15.55 -1.28
CA ALA A 442 -19.13 16.93 -1.14
C ALA A 442 -20.39 17.26 -1.94
N ALA A 443 -20.78 16.41 -2.90
CA ALA A 443 -21.92 16.70 -3.78
C ALA A 443 -23.20 16.99 -3.00
N THR A 444 -23.86 18.09 -3.32
CA THR A 444 -25.09 18.53 -2.65
C THR A 444 -26.18 17.43 -2.66
N PRO A 445 -26.40 16.71 -3.78
CA PRO A 445 -27.42 15.67 -3.85
C PRO A 445 -27.17 14.44 -2.96
N ILE A 446 -25.98 14.27 -2.35
CA ILE A 446 -25.71 13.14 -1.44
C ILE A 446 -26.68 13.16 -0.25
N VAL A 447 -26.87 14.34 0.34
CA VAL A 447 -27.78 14.55 1.48
C VAL A 447 -29.07 15.25 1.06
N ASN A 448 -29.06 16.03 -0.02
CA ASN A 448 -30.28 16.54 -0.65
C ASN A 448 -30.81 15.57 -1.71
N ASN A 449 -31.08 14.33 -1.31
CA ASN A 449 -31.41 13.22 -2.19
C ASN A 449 -32.93 12.96 -2.36
N GLY A 450 -33.78 13.75 -1.69
CA GLY A 450 -35.24 13.62 -1.75
C GLY A 450 -35.82 12.41 -1.01
N LYS A 451 -35.02 11.65 -0.25
CA LYS A 451 -35.49 10.50 0.53
C LYS A 451 -35.94 10.90 1.93
N ASP A 452 -37.00 10.24 2.42
CA ASP A 452 -37.52 10.41 3.77
C ASP A 452 -37.98 9.05 4.35
N PRO A 453 -37.40 8.54 5.44
CA PRO A 453 -36.24 9.11 6.14
C PRO A 453 -34.97 9.02 5.29
N ASN A 454 -34.12 10.05 5.41
CA ASN A 454 -32.79 10.04 4.81
C ASN A 454 -31.81 9.26 5.70
N PHE A 455 -31.10 8.29 5.10
CA PHE A 455 -30.12 7.44 5.78
C PHE A 455 -28.67 7.94 5.60
N VAL A 456 -28.45 9.12 5.03
CA VAL A 456 -27.12 9.68 4.80
C VAL A 456 -26.93 10.96 5.62
N PHE A 457 -25.88 11.01 6.44
CA PHE A 457 -25.50 12.18 7.24
C PHE A 457 -24.07 12.60 6.94
N ARG A 458 -23.79 13.90 6.98
CA ARG A 458 -22.51 14.45 6.55
C ARG A 458 -21.93 15.46 7.53
N VAL A 459 -20.67 15.24 7.89
CA VAL A 459 -19.77 16.27 8.41
C VAL A 459 -18.71 16.45 7.33
N SER A 460 -18.96 17.37 6.41
CA SER A 460 -18.08 17.63 5.27
C SER A 460 -18.54 18.90 4.56
N VAL A 461 -17.86 19.26 3.48
CA VAL A 461 -18.29 20.33 2.61
C VAL A 461 -19.54 19.90 1.86
N ARG A 462 -20.45 20.86 1.68
CA ARG A 462 -21.55 20.80 0.72
C ARG A 462 -21.21 21.71 -0.46
N ASP A 463 -21.26 21.19 -1.68
CA ASP A 463 -20.95 21.96 -2.90
C ASP A 463 -21.76 23.27 -3.01
N GLU A 464 -23.03 23.30 -2.59
CA GLU A 464 -23.84 24.53 -2.59
C GLU A 464 -23.23 25.63 -1.68
N TYR A 465 -22.66 25.25 -0.54
CA TYR A 465 -21.97 26.18 0.37
C TYR A 465 -20.56 26.50 -0.11
N ALA A 466 -19.88 25.53 -0.73
CA ALA A 466 -18.56 25.74 -1.32
C ALA A 466 -18.64 26.70 -2.50
N ALA A 467 -19.68 26.62 -3.32
CA ALA A 467 -19.90 27.52 -4.43
C ALA A 467 -19.97 28.98 -3.97
N GLN A 468 -20.69 29.25 -2.87
CA GLN A 468 -20.71 30.58 -2.27
C GLN A 468 -19.30 31.01 -1.83
N PHE A 469 -18.63 30.18 -1.03
CA PHE A 469 -17.32 30.50 -0.46
C PHE A 469 -16.22 30.68 -1.50
N LEU A 470 -16.15 29.80 -2.50
CA LEU A 470 -15.20 29.86 -3.60
C LEU A 470 -15.45 31.07 -4.50
N LEU A 471 -16.72 31.38 -4.79
CA LEU A 471 -17.07 32.57 -5.57
C LEU A 471 -16.73 33.86 -4.83
N GLU A 472 -17.01 33.94 -3.53
CA GLU A 472 -16.65 35.11 -2.71
C GLU A 472 -15.13 35.34 -2.72
N GLY A 473 -14.32 34.28 -2.52
CA GLY A 473 -12.87 34.40 -2.63
C GLY A 473 -12.39 34.83 -4.02
N ALA A 474 -13.00 34.31 -5.08
CA ALA A 474 -12.65 34.69 -6.45
C ALA A 474 -12.99 36.16 -6.76
N LEU A 475 -14.12 36.66 -6.25
CA LEU A 475 -14.56 38.04 -6.42
C LEU A 475 -13.68 39.06 -5.68
N ASP A 476 -12.99 38.64 -4.61
CA ASP A 476 -11.97 39.48 -3.96
C ASP A 476 -10.77 39.76 -4.89
N VAL A 477 -10.62 38.96 -5.96
CA VAL A 477 -9.56 39.13 -6.97
C VAL A 477 -10.10 39.80 -8.24
N SER A 478 -11.17 39.26 -8.83
CA SER A 478 -11.75 39.79 -10.08
C SER A 478 -13.16 39.25 -10.34
N ASP A 479 -13.96 40.03 -11.08
CA ASP A 479 -15.23 39.60 -11.66
C ASP A 479 -15.04 38.69 -12.90
N ASN A 480 -13.83 38.66 -13.49
CA ASN A 480 -13.50 37.84 -14.65
C ASN A 480 -13.16 36.40 -14.25
N ILE A 481 -14.19 35.63 -13.91
CA ILE A 481 -14.05 34.30 -13.30
C ILE A 481 -14.21 33.19 -14.33
N GLY A 482 -13.17 32.37 -14.50
CA GLY A 482 -13.20 31.13 -15.26
C GLY A 482 -13.55 29.92 -14.39
N LEU A 483 -14.24 28.94 -14.95
CA LEU A 483 -14.56 27.68 -14.27
C LEU A 483 -13.83 26.51 -14.96
N LEU A 484 -13.11 25.69 -14.19
CA LEU A 484 -12.49 24.46 -14.68
C LEU A 484 -12.99 23.27 -13.86
N LEU A 485 -13.87 22.45 -14.46
CA LEU A 485 -14.70 21.48 -13.74
C LEU A 485 -14.54 20.05 -14.29
N VAL A 486 -14.42 19.07 -13.39
CA VAL A 486 -14.44 17.66 -13.79
C VAL A 486 -15.82 17.23 -14.31
N ASN A 487 -15.85 16.46 -15.38
CA ASN A 487 -17.05 16.01 -16.06
C ASN A 487 -17.67 14.76 -15.38
N ASN A 488 -18.18 14.92 -14.16
CA ASN A 488 -18.89 13.87 -13.42
C ASN A 488 -19.91 14.48 -12.44
N GLY A 489 -20.60 13.64 -11.66
CA GLY A 489 -21.62 14.10 -10.70
C GLY A 489 -21.14 15.17 -9.70
N TRP A 490 -19.85 15.18 -9.33
CA TRP A 490 -19.29 16.20 -8.45
C TRP A 490 -19.11 17.56 -9.14
N GLY A 491 -18.53 17.56 -10.35
CA GLY A 491 -18.39 18.81 -11.10
C GLY A 491 -19.73 19.38 -11.58
N ARG A 492 -20.74 18.53 -11.85
CA ARG A 492 -22.12 18.98 -12.14
C ARG A 492 -22.78 19.63 -10.93
N SER A 493 -22.62 19.07 -9.74
CA SER A 493 -23.11 19.65 -8.48
C SER A 493 -22.44 21.00 -8.17
N ASN A 494 -21.14 21.13 -8.43
CA ASN A 494 -20.44 22.43 -8.30
C ASN A 494 -20.91 23.44 -9.35
N PHE A 495 -21.09 23.04 -10.61
CA PHE A 495 -21.60 23.92 -11.66
C PHE A 495 -22.97 24.49 -11.29
N GLU A 496 -23.90 23.65 -10.86
CA GLU A 496 -25.23 24.10 -10.41
C GLU A 496 -25.15 25.11 -9.26
N GLY A 497 -24.33 24.82 -8.24
CA GLY A 497 -24.11 25.71 -7.11
C GLY A 497 -23.51 27.06 -7.53
N LEU A 498 -22.46 27.03 -8.35
CA LEU A 498 -21.76 28.22 -8.84
C LEU A 498 -22.67 29.06 -9.73
N THR A 499 -23.35 28.46 -10.70
CA THR A 499 -24.31 29.14 -11.57
C THR A 499 -25.38 29.85 -10.74
N LYS A 500 -26.00 29.17 -9.77
CA LYS A 500 -27.00 29.77 -8.88
C LYS A 500 -26.45 30.96 -8.09
N GLN A 501 -25.22 30.87 -7.56
CA GLN A 501 -24.59 31.95 -6.80
C GLN A 501 -24.18 33.14 -7.68
N MET A 502 -23.75 32.89 -8.92
CA MET A 502 -23.43 33.93 -9.90
C MET A 502 -24.69 34.63 -10.39
N GLU A 503 -25.76 33.89 -10.72
CA GLU A 503 -27.06 34.45 -11.11
C GLU A 503 -27.65 35.37 -10.03
N GLN A 504 -27.57 34.97 -8.76
CA GLN A 504 -27.99 35.80 -7.62
C GLN A 504 -27.24 37.14 -7.53
N ARG A 505 -26.03 37.20 -8.10
CA ARG A 505 -25.17 38.40 -8.15
C ARG A 505 -25.18 39.07 -9.53
N SER A 506 -26.02 38.62 -10.46
CA SER A 506 -26.04 39.08 -11.86
C SER A 506 -24.69 38.94 -12.58
N LEU A 507 -23.93 37.91 -12.22
CA LEU A 507 -22.64 37.56 -12.82
C LEU A 507 -22.79 36.38 -13.78
N VAL A 508 -21.86 36.27 -14.74
CA VAL A 508 -21.69 35.11 -15.60
C VAL A 508 -20.21 34.72 -15.65
N PRO A 509 -19.87 33.44 -15.78
CA PRO A 509 -18.48 33.04 -15.91
C PRO A 509 -17.90 33.52 -17.25
N THR A 510 -16.67 34.02 -17.21
CA THR A 510 -15.93 34.47 -18.39
C THR A 510 -15.74 33.33 -19.39
N HIS A 511 -15.42 32.14 -18.89
CA HIS A 511 -15.31 30.91 -19.67
C HIS A 511 -15.49 29.69 -18.78
N ILE A 512 -15.95 28.58 -19.37
CA ILE A 512 -16.13 27.30 -18.67
C ILE A 512 -15.43 26.21 -19.47
N GLU A 513 -14.54 25.49 -18.80
CA GLU A 513 -13.87 24.30 -19.32
C GLU A 513 -14.26 23.06 -18.52
N TRP A 514 -14.54 21.99 -19.24
CA TRP A 514 -14.80 20.67 -18.68
C TRP A 514 -13.68 19.71 -19.02
N PHE A 515 -13.28 18.85 -18.07
CA PHE A 515 -12.29 17.81 -18.32
C PHE A 515 -12.76 16.46 -17.78
N ASP A 516 -12.31 15.37 -18.40
CA ASP A 516 -12.67 14.03 -17.94
C ASP A 516 -11.73 13.54 -16.82
N TRP A 517 -12.21 12.62 -15.99
CA TRP A 517 -11.36 12.00 -14.99
C TRP A 517 -10.22 11.20 -15.63
N GLY A 518 -8.99 11.42 -15.18
CA GLY A 518 -7.80 10.84 -15.81
C GLY A 518 -7.30 11.62 -17.04
N GLU A 519 -7.82 12.82 -17.29
CA GLU A 519 -7.40 13.69 -18.40
C GLU A 519 -5.88 13.80 -18.44
N LYS A 520 -5.31 13.54 -19.62
CA LYS A 520 -3.86 13.49 -19.81
C LYS A 520 -3.29 14.83 -20.23
N ASN A 521 -4.08 15.68 -20.87
CA ASN A 521 -3.64 16.97 -21.37
C ASN A 521 -4.60 18.08 -20.92
N MET A 522 -4.08 19.05 -20.17
CA MET A 522 -4.83 20.24 -19.72
C MET A 522 -4.49 21.50 -20.51
N ASP A 523 -3.51 21.45 -21.42
CA ASP A 523 -2.89 22.60 -22.06
C ASP A 523 -3.93 23.52 -22.72
N ASN A 524 -4.69 22.98 -23.67
CA ASN A 524 -5.70 23.77 -24.39
C ASN A 524 -6.78 24.35 -23.44
N LYS A 525 -7.13 23.65 -22.36
CA LYS A 525 -8.14 24.12 -21.41
C LYS A 525 -7.62 25.32 -20.62
N VAL A 526 -6.36 25.26 -20.20
CA VAL A 526 -5.71 26.37 -19.50
C VAL A 526 -5.52 27.56 -20.44
N SER A 527 -5.00 27.33 -21.66
CA SER A 527 -4.85 28.39 -22.65
C SER A 527 -6.19 29.06 -22.97
N ASN A 528 -7.27 28.29 -23.14
CA ASN A 528 -8.60 28.85 -23.38
C ASN A 528 -9.08 29.75 -22.23
N LEU A 529 -8.90 29.34 -20.97
CA LEU A 529 -9.29 30.17 -19.81
C LEU A 529 -8.55 31.51 -19.82
N ILE A 530 -7.24 31.50 -20.11
CA ILE A 530 -6.40 32.70 -20.16
C ILE A 530 -6.76 33.58 -21.36
N GLU A 531 -6.89 32.99 -22.56
CA GLU A 531 -7.24 33.71 -23.80
C GLU A 531 -8.64 34.35 -23.74
N LYS A 532 -9.56 33.77 -22.95
CA LYS A 532 -10.87 34.37 -22.69
C LYS A 532 -10.86 35.44 -21.60
N GLY A 533 -9.71 35.67 -20.96
CA GLY A 533 -9.51 36.74 -19.98
C GLY A 533 -9.90 36.37 -18.56
N ALA A 534 -9.86 35.09 -18.18
CA ALA A 534 -10.03 34.71 -16.77
C ALA A 534 -8.86 35.23 -15.93
N GLU A 535 -9.18 36.00 -14.89
CA GLU A 535 -8.22 36.55 -13.91
C GLU A 535 -8.29 35.80 -12.58
N ALA A 536 -9.41 35.14 -12.30
CA ALA A 536 -9.56 34.14 -11.26
C ALA A 536 -10.16 32.85 -11.86
N VAL A 537 -9.71 31.68 -11.38
CA VAL A 537 -10.23 30.38 -11.82
C VAL A 537 -10.72 29.57 -10.62
N ILE A 538 -11.98 29.16 -10.65
CA ILE A 538 -12.50 28.18 -9.70
C ILE A 538 -12.25 26.78 -10.27
N PHE A 539 -11.45 26.00 -9.56
CA PHE A 539 -11.03 24.66 -9.99
C PHE A 539 -11.71 23.56 -9.16
N VAL A 540 -12.39 22.64 -9.84
CA VAL A 540 -13.03 21.46 -9.24
C VAL A 540 -12.44 20.21 -9.89
N GLY A 541 -11.41 19.66 -9.25
CA GLY A 541 -10.68 18.49 -9.74
C GLY A 541 -9.88 17.78 -8.65
N ASN A 542 -9.31 16.64 -9.02
CA ASN A 542 -8.47 15.84 -8.13
C ASN A 542 -6.99 16.06 -8.43
N ALA A 543 -6.13 15.53 -7.56
CA ALA A 543 -4.68 15.68 -7.60
C ALA A 543 -4.02 15.42 -8.96
N VAL A 544 -4.46 14.38 -9.69
CA VAL A 544 -3.83 13.96 -10.96
C VAL A 544 -4.08 14.97 -12.08
N GLU A 545 -5.26 15.58 -12.11
CA GLU A 545 -5.61 16.63 -13.06
C GLU A 545 -5.09 17.99 -12.58
N GLY A 546 -5.18 18.24 -11.27
CA GLY A 546 -4.64 19.43 -10.63
C GLY A 546 -3.15 19.60 -10.90
N GLU A 547 -2.36 18.52 -10.81
CA GLU A 547 -0.92 18.54 -11.09
C GLU A 547 -0.63 19.08 -12.50
N LYS A 548 -1.35 18.58 -13.50
CA LYS A 548 -1.21 19.01 -14.91
C LYS A 548 -1.68 20.44 -15.09
N PHE A 549 -2.80 20.78 -14.46
CA PHE A 549 -3.37 22.12 -14.49
C PHE A 549 -2.37 23.16 -13.96
N VAL A 550 -1.87 23.01 -12.74
CA VAL A 550 -0.95 24.00 -12.14
C VAL A 550 0.40 24.02 -12.85
N THR A 551 0.87 22.87 -13.35
CA THR A 551 2.14 22.81 -14.12
C THR A 551 2.04 23.61 -15.40
N HIS A 552 0.94 23.50 -16.14
CA HIS A 552 0.73 24.28 -17.36
C HIS A 552 0.42 25.75 -17.05
N LEU A 553 -0.31 26.02 -15.97
CA LEU A 553 -0.60 27.38 -15.54
C LEU A 553 0.70 28.15 -15.19
N ALA A 554 1.65 27.47 -14.53
CA ALA A 554 2.95 28.03 -14.16
C ALA A 554 3.83 28.45 -15.36
N THR A 555 3.53 28.01 -16.59
CA THR A 555 4.28 28.45 -17.78
C THR A 555 3.84 29.81 -18.31
N HIS A 556 2.76 30.39 -17.76
CA HIS A 556 2.20 31.66 -18.20
C HIS A 556 2.70 32.81 -17.30
N PRO A 557 3.25 33.91 -17.87
CA PRO A 557 3.83 35.00 -17.07
C PRO A 557 2.84 35.71 -16.15
N THR A 558 1.56 35.77 -16.57
CA THR A 558 0.44 36.33 -15.81
C THR A 558 -0.63 35.25 -15.71
N SER A 559 -0.57 34.44 -14.66
CA SER A 559 -1.53 33.38 -14.40
C SER A 559 -2.70 33.89 -13.54
N PRO A 560 -3.94 33.47 -13.78
CA PRO A 560 -5.05 33.74 -12.87
C PRO A 560 -4.81 33.14 -11.47
N VAL A 561 -5.39 33.77 -10.45
CA VAL A 561 -5.44 33.21 -9.10
C VAL A 561 -6.39 32.02 -9.10
N VAL A 562 -5.95 30.89 -8.53
CA VAL A 562 -6.74 29.66 -8.51
C VAL A 562 -7.41 29.46 -7.15
N PHE A 563 -8.73 29.33 -7.18
CA PHE A 563 -9.56 28.95 -6.05
C PHE A 563 -9.98 27.50 -6.23
N SER A 564 -9.20 26.59 -5.65
CA SER A 564 -9.42 25.16 -5.77
C SER A 564 -10.38 24.67 -4.70
N HIS A 565 -11.35 23.85 -5.11
CA HIS A 565 -11.98 22.91 -4.20
C HIS A 565 -10.94 21.93 -3.64
N TRP A 566 -11.25 21.25 -2.55
CA TRP A 566 -10.32 20.38 -1.82
C TRP A 566 -9.91 19.04 -2.48
N GLY A 567 -10.32 18.74 -3.72
CA GLY A 567 -10.06 17.43 -4.35
C GLY A 567 -8.57 17.16 -4.64
N ILE A 568 -7.74 18.21 -4.69
CA ILE A 568 -6.28 18.11 -4.84
C ILE A 568 -5.57 17.69 -3.54
N THR A 569 -6.27 17.70 -2.42
CA THR A 569 -5.72 17.48 -1.09
C THR A 569 -5.71 15.98 -0.74
N GLY A 570 -4.91 15.59 0.27
CA GLY A 570 -4.80 14.18 0.66
C GLY A 570 -4.20 13.28 -0.44
N SER A 571 -3.14 13.78 -1.08
CA SER A 571 -2.44 13.11 -2.17
C SER A 571 -0.99 13.59 -2.22
N GLU A 572 -0.22 13.06 -3.18
CA GLU A 572 1.14 13.53 -3.50
C GLU A 572 1.16 14.82 -4.35
N PHE A 573 0.02 15.51 -4.54
CA PHE A 573 -0.10 16.70 -5.38
C PHE A 573 0.98 17.75 -5.07
N ALA A 574 1.10 18.15 -3.80
CA ALA A 574 2.03 19.21 -3.41
C ALA A 574 3.48 18.88 -3.74
N LYS A 575 3.87 17.62 -3.51
CA LYS A 575 5.21 17.12 -3.81
C LYS A 575 5.49 17.06 -5.32
N ARG A 576 4.50 16.65 -6.12
CA ARG A 576 4.66 16.55 -7.58
C ARG A 576 4.60 17.91 -8.29
N SER A 577 3.93 18.87 -7.67
CA SER A 577 3.74 20.22 -8.21
C SER A 577 4.62 21.27 -7.52
N GLU A 578 5.64 20.88 -6.75
CA GLU A 578 6.45 21.80 -5.93
C GLU A 578 6.98 23.00 -6.72
N GLU A 579 7.55 22.78 -7.90
CA GLU A 579 8.06 23.87 -8.75
C GLU A 579 6.95 24.74 -9.32
N ALA A 580 5.84 24.13 -9.76
CA ALA A 580 4.70 24.86 -10.30
C ALA A 580 4.02 25.76 -9.25
N LEU A 581 3.93 25.27 -8.01
CA LEU A 581 3.34 25.99 -6.89
C LEU A 581 4.11 27.25 -6.48
N LYS A 582 5.38 27.40 -6.92
CA LYS A 582 6.14 28.64 -6.73
C LYS A 582 5.69 29.77 -7.66
N ALA A 583 5.02 29.43 -8.77
CA ALA A 583 4.61 30.37 -9.82
C ALA A 583 3.08 30.55 -9.92
N VAL A 584 2.30 29.85 -9.09
CA VAL A 584 0.84 29.87 -9.11
C VAL A 584 0.31 30.29 -7.75
N ASP A 585 -0.53 31.33 -7.69
CA ASP A 585 -1.34 31.64 -6.50
C ASP A 585 -2.49 30.63 -6.44
N LEU A 586 -2.31 29.60 -5.62
CA LEU A 586 -3.29 28.53 -5.41
C LEU A 586 -3.84 28.58 -3.98
N ARG A 587 -5.12 28.88 -3.88
CA ARG A 587 -5.90 28.89 -2.64
C ARG A 587 -6.84 27.70 -2.63
N VAL A 588 -6.81 26.94 -1.55
CA VAL A 588 -7.51 25.65 -1.44
C VAL A 588 -8.51 25.71 -0.33
N LEU A 589 -9.76 25.37 -0.62
CA LEU A 589 -10.80 25.22 0.41
C LEU A 589 -10.39 24.15 1.42
N GLN A 590 -10.47 24.49 2.71
CA GLN A 590 -10.32 23.59 3.85
C GLN A 590 -11.42 23.84 4.89
N THR A 591 -11.55 22.88 5.82
CA THR A 591 -12.47 22.95 6.98
C THR A 591 -11.75 22.82 8.30
N PHE A 592 -10.54 22.24 8.30
CA PHE A 592 -9.80 21.97 9.52
C PHE A 592 -8.29 21.87 9.23
N THR A 593 -7.48 22.28 10.19
CA THR A 593 -6.02 22.09 10.20
C THR A 593 -5.54 21.78 11.61
N PHE A 594 -4.50 20.96 11.73
CA PHE A 594 -3.73 20.81 12.98
C PHE A 594 -2.60 21.84 13.07
N ILE A 595 -2.11 22.34 11.93
CA ILE A 595 -1.07 23.37 11.88
C ILE A 595 -1.63 24.66 12.44
N GLU A 596 -0.88 25.28 13.36
CA GLU A 596 -1.24 26.54 14.03
C GLU A 596 -2.57 26.48 14.81
N ASN A 597 -3.10 25.29 15.07
CA ASN A 597 -4.34 25.10 15.82
C ASN A 597 -4.07 24.89 17.31
N SER A 598 -4.32 25.93 18.11
CA SER A 598 -4.04 25.95 19.55
C SER A 598 -5.18 25.38 20.42
N THR A 599 -6.29 24.93 19.83
CA THR A 599 -7.42 24.40 20.59
C THR A 599 -6.99 23.18 21.41
N PRO A 600 -7.50 23.00 22.66
CA PRO A 600 -7.14 21.84 23.48
C PRO A 600 -7.48 20.50 22.82
N ALA A 601 -8.60 20.43 22.09
CA ALA A 601 -9.03 19.23 21.39
C ALA A 601 -8.05 18.85 20.27
N ALA A 602 -7.64 19.82 19.42
CA ALA A 602 -6.67 19.58 18.35
C ALA A 602 -5.31 19.12 18.88
N ARG A 603 -4.78 19.79 19.92
CA ARG A 603 -3.51 19.40 20.55
C ARG A 603 -3.55 18.01 21.15
N THR A 604 -4.62 17.67 21.85
CA THR A 604 -4.79 16.34 22.46
C THR A 604 -4.85 15.26 21.38
N LEU A 605 -5.62 15.47 20.32
CA LEU A 605 -5.75 14.50 19.25
C LEU A 605 -4.46 14.37 18.42
N ALA A 606 -3.75 15.47 18.15
CA ALA A 606 -2.45 15.43 17.47
C ALA A 606 -1.43 14.59 18.25
N GLN A 607 -1.33 14.77 19.56
CA GLN A 607 -0.46 13.94 20.42
C GLN A 607 -0.82 12.45 20.32
N ARG A 608 -2.11 12.12 20.36
CA ARG A 608 -2.58 10.73 20.21
C ARG A 608 -2.29 10.18 18.81
N TYR A 609 -2.43 11.02 17.78
CA TYR A 609 -2.09 10.67 16.40
C TYR A 609 -0.60 10.34 16.28
N HIS A 610 0.28 11.17 16.83
CA HIS A 610 1.73 10.95 16.86
C HIS A 610 2.09 9.64 17.57
N GLN A 611 1.49 9.40 18.73
CA GLN A 611 1.70 8.16 19.48
C GLN A 611 1.26 6.91 18.70
N ARG A 612 0.08 6.97 18.06
CA ARG A 612 -0.52 5.82 17.35
C ARG A 612 0.19 5.51 16.03
N TYR A 613 0.55 6.54 15.26
CA TYR A 613 1.03 6.38 13.88
C TYR A 613 2.52 6.70 13.70
N GLY A 614 3.24 7.06 14.77
CA GLY A 614 4.69 7.31 14.73
C GLY A 614 5.11 8.62 14.06
N THR A 615 4.17 9.56 13.91
CA THR A 615 4.45 10.91 13.39
C THR A 615 4.95 11.82 14.52
N LYS A 616 5.46 13.01 14.18
CA LYS A 616 6.09 13.92 15.17
C LYS A 616 5.56 15.35 15.11
N HIS A 617 5.16 15.81 13.94
CA HIS A 617 4.75 17.18 13.69
C HIS A 617 3.33 17.22 13.13
N GLU A 618 2.60 18.29 13.39
CA GLU A 618 1.24 18.49 12.90
C GLU A 618 1.17 18.45 11.36
N SER A 619 2.24 18.87 10.68
CA SER A 619 2.41 18.75 9.22
C SER A 619 2.47 17.31 8.72
N ASP A 620 2.84 16.34 9.57
CA ASP A 620 2.83 14.92 9.20
C ASP A 620 1.40 14.36 9.09
N ILE A 621 0.40 15.08 9.62
CA ILE A 621 -1.00 14.69 9.58
C ILE A 621 -1.61 15.12 8.24
N GLN A 622 -1.42 14.26 7.24
CA GLN A 622 -1.96 14.48 5.90
C GLN A 622 -3.50 14.46 5.89
N ALA A 623 -4.09 15.34 5.07
CA ALA A 623 -5.55 15.49 4.93
C ALA A 623 -6.29 15.63 6.28
N PRO A 624 -5.96 16.67 7.08
CA PRO A 624 -6.46 16.81 8.45
C PRO A 624 -7.99 16.88 8.52
N SER A 625 -8.65 17.48 7.52
CA SER A 625 -10.11 17.53 7.39
C SER A 625 -10.76 16.14 7.39
N GLY A 626 -10.22 15.17 6.64
CA GLY A 626 -10.75 13.80 6.63
C GLY A 626 -10.62 13.09 7.98
N THR A 627 -9.50 13.31 8.67
CA THR A 627 -9.30 12.81 10.05
C THR A 627 -10.32 13.43 11.00
N ALA A 628 -10.46 14.76 10.97
CA ALA A 628 -11.32 15.49 11.89
C ALA A 628 -12.80 15.16 11.73
N HIS A 629 -13.28 15.15 10.49
CA HIS A 629 -14.68 14.86 10.19
C HIS A 629 -15.07 13.44 10.57
N ALA A 630 -14.22 12.46 10.24
CA ALA A 630 -14.50 11.07 10.54
C ALA A 630 -14.44 10.78 12.06
N TYR A 631 -13.52 11.45 12.77
CA TYR A 631 -13.44 11.41 14.22
C TYR A 631 -14.73 11.92 14.88
N ASP A 632 -15.21 13.09 14.48
CA ASP A 632 -16.43 13.68 15.03
C ASP A 632 -17.69 12.87 14.66
N LEU A 633 -17.81 12.41 13.42
CA LEU A 633 -18.91 11.53 13.00
C LEU A 633 -18.96 10.22 13.78
N MET A 634 -17.81 9.60 14.08
CA MET A 634 -17.76 8.35 14.84
C MET A 634 -18.24 8.55 16.29
N HIS A 635 -17.88 9.66 16.93
CA HIS A 635 -18.41 9.98 18.26
C HIS A 635 -19.91 10.30 18.23
N MET A 636 -20.39 11.03 17.22
CA MET A 636 -21.84 11.26 17.05
C MET A 636 -22.61 9.94 16.84
N LEU A 637 -22.06 9.02 16.04
CA LEU A 637 -22.61 7.67 15.84
C LEU A 637 -22.68 6.91 17.16
N ALA A 638 -21.62 6.93 17.96
CA ALA A 638 -21.59 6.26 19.26
C ALA A 638 -22.67 6.80 20.21
N ILE A 639 -22.80 8.14 20.31
CA ILE A 639 -23.84 8.77 21.12
C ILE A 639 -25.25 8.36 20.66
N ALA A 640 -25.50 8.36 19.35
CA ALA A 640 -26.79 7.99 18.79
C ALA A 640 -27.11 6.50 19.01
N ALA A 641 -26.12 5.62 18.85
CA ALA A 641 -26.29 4.19 19.08
C ALA A 641 -26.58 3.85 20.55
N GLU A 642 -25.87 4.49 21.48
CA GLU A 642 -26.15 4.35 22.92
C GLU A 642 -27.57 4.83 23.27
N LYS A 643 -27.99 5.98 22.74
CA LYS A 643 -29.35 6.48 22.95
C LYS A 643 -30.43 5.58 22.34
N ALA A 644 -30.14 4.97 21.18
CA ALA A 644 -31.04 4.03 20.54
C ALA A 644 -31.16 2.72 21.34
N GLY A 645 -30.11 2.34 22.09
CA GLY A 645 -30.06 1.09 22.86
C GLY A 645 -30.01 -0.17 21.98
N THR A 646 -29.71 -0.02 20.69
CA THR A 646 -29.70 -1.11 19.69
C THR A 646 -28.74 -0.81 18.54
N ALA A 647 -28.27 -1.86 17.87
CA ALA A 647 -27.49 -1.77 16.63
C ALA A 647 -28.36 -1.56 15.38
N ASP A 648 -29.70 -1.49 15.53
CA ASP A 648 -30.62 -1.23 14.41
C ASP A 648 -30.37 0.16 13.80
N MET A 649 -29.89 0.18 12.56
CA MET A 649 -29.53 1.42 11.86
C MET A 649 -30.70 2.41 11.70
N SER A 650 -31.95 1.93 11.66
CA SER A 650 -33.12 2.82 11.58
C SER A 650 -33.39 3.54 12.91
N ALA A 651 -33.15 2.87 14.05
CA ALA A 651 -33.22 3.49 15.37
C ALA A 651 -32.07 4.50 15.56
N ILE A 652 -30.85 4.13 15.18
CA ILE A 652 -29.67 5.02 15.25
C ILE A 652 -29.87 6.27 14.39
N GLN A 653 -30.36 6.10 13.16
CA GLN A 653 -30.71 7.18 12.24
C GLN A 653 -31.64 8.21 12.90
N LYS A 654 -32.67 7.76 13.62
CA LYS A 654 -33.60 8.65 14.33
C LYS A 654 -32.90 9.40 15.46
N GLU A 655 -32.04 8.75 16.22
CA GLU A 655 -31.33 9.40 17.32
C GLU A 655 -30.28 10.42 16.85
N LEU A 656 -29.67 10.22 15.67
CA LEU A 656 -28.82 11.23 15.03
C LEU A 656 -29.58 12.52 14.77
N THR A 657 -30.83 12.45 14.29
CA THR A 657 -31.67 13.65 14.06
C THR A 657 -32.10 14.39 15.33
N LYS A 658 -31.92 13.77 16.51
CA LYS A 658 -32.25 14.32 17.82
C LYS A 658 -31.01 14.76 18.61
N LEU A 659 -29.83 14.72 18.00
CA LEU A 659 -28.60 15.07 18.69
C LEU A 659 -28.58 16.58 18.98
N GLU A 660 -28.81 16.99 20.22
CA GLU A 660 -28.89 18.42 20.57
C GLU A 660 -27.53 19.11 20.60
N ARG A 661 -26.51 18.42 21.10
CA ARG A 661 -25.17 18.96 21.32
C ARG A 661 -24.11 17.88 21.28
N TYR A 662 -22.99 18.19 20.63
CA TYR A 662 -21.74 17.44 20.71
C TYR A 662 -20.58 18.44 20.60
N ASP A 663 -19.68 18.44 21.59
CA ASP A 663 -18.52 19.32 21.56
C ASP A 663 -17.36 18.57 20.87
N GLY A 664 -17.26 18.75 19.55
CA GLY A 664 -16.34 18.01 18.69
C GLY A 664 -14.96 18.63 18.57
N LEU A 665 -14.10 17.92 17.85
CA LEU A 665 -12.75 18.37 17.50
C LEU A 665 -12.79 19.61 16.63
N MET A 666 -13.62 19.60 15.59
CA MET A 666 -13.69 20.70 14.64
C MET A 666 -14.37 21.91 15.26
N LYS A 667 -15.50 21.70 15.94
CA LYS A 667 -16.28 22.75 16.60
C LYS A 667 -17.28 22.20 17.62
N PRO A 668 -17.88 23.06 18.46
CA PRO A 668 -19.09 22.74 19.19
C PRO A 668 -20.28 22.63 18.23
N TYR A 669 -20.83 21.44 18.06
CA TYR A 669 -22.04 21.21 17.30
C TYR A 669 -23.28 21.45 18.17
N ARG A 670 -24.27 22.14 17.60
CA ARG A 670 -25.59 22.41 18.19
C ARG A 670 -26.64 22.01 17.18
N SER A 671 -27.38 20.94 17.46
CA SER A 671 -28.30 20.32 16.51
C SER A 671 -27.65 20.11 15.14
N PRO A 672 -26.52 19.35 15.06
CA PRO A 672 -25.80 19.13 13.80
C PRO A 672 -26.71 18.55 12.72
N PHE A 673 -27.69 17.74 13.12
CA PHE A 673 -28.65 17.13 12.23
C PHE A 673 -30.07 17.36 12.72
N SER A 674 -31.00 17.46 11.78
CA SER A 674 -32.44 17.46 12.04
C SER A 674 -33.17 16.84 10.84
N HIS A 675 -34.47 16.63 10.96
CA HIS A 675 -35.28 16.25 9.80
C HIS A 675 -35.12 17.30 8.67
N GLY A 676 -34.83 16.83 7.45
CA GLY A 676 -34.52 17.69 6.30
C GLY A 676 -33.15 18.39 6.32
N LYS A 677 -32.33 18.19 7.36
CA LYS A 677 -30.98 18.78 7.48
C LYS A 677 -29.98 17.73 7.94
N GLN A 678 -29.29 17.12 6.98
CA GLN A 678 -28.29 16.08 7.21
C GLN A 678 -26.84 16.57 7.03
N ASP A 679 -26.64 17.88 6.88
CA ASP A 679 -25.33 18.55 6.88
C ASP A 679 -25.06 19.25 8.20
N ALA A 680 -23.92 18.92 8.83
CA ALA A 680 -23.48 19.55 10.08
C ALA A 680 -22.63 20.82 9.88
N LEU A 681 -22.09 21.03 8.68
CA LEU A 681 -21.23 22.16 8.34
C LEU A 681 -21.97 23.19 7.47
N THR A 682 -21.46 24.42 7.50
CA THR A 682 -21.93 25.58 6.74
C THR A 682 -20.74 26.32 6.14
N ALA A 683 -20.98 27.26 5.23
CA ALA A 683 -19.90 28.07 4.64
C ALA A 683 -19.02 28.80 5.67
N LYS A 684 -19.54 29.11 6.87
CA LYS A 684 -18.79 29.75 7.96
C LYS A 684 -17.71 28.86 8.59
N ASP A 685 -17.76 27.56 8.29
CA ASP A 685 -16.80 26.60 8.78
C ASP A 685 -15.64 26.38 7.79
N TYR A 686 -15.64 27.09 6.67
CA TYR A 686 -14.65 26.93 5.61
C TYR A 686 -13.58 28.01 5.73
N LEU A 687 -12.37 27.68 5.30
CA LEU A 687 -11.23 28.57 5.25
C LEU A 687 -10.44 28.31 3.96
N PHE A 688 -9.72 29.32 3.49
CA PHE A 688 -8.72 29.13 2.45
C PHE A 688 -7.40 28.72 3.10
N ALA A 689 -6.69 27.85 2.42
CA ALA A 689 -5.34 27.44 2.77
C ALA A 689 -4.44 27.51 1.54
N PHE A 690 -3.13 27.63 1.74
CA PHE A 690 -2.13 27.65 0.68
C PHE A 690 -1.04 26.63 0.95
N TYR A 691 -0.39 26.15 -0.12
CA TYR A 691 0.73 25.22 0.01
C TYR A 691 2.02 25.97 0.36
N LYS A 692 2.69 25.52 1.42
CA LYS A 692 4.04 25.94 1.82
C LYS A 692 4.80 24.72 2.31
N ASP A 693 5.98 24.49 1.76
CA ASP A 693 6.83 23.32 2.08
C ASP A 693 6.06 21.99 1.98
N GLY A 694 5.21 21.86 0.95
CA GLY A 694 4.37 20.67 0.71
C GLY A 694 3.14 20.53 1.60
N ASN A 695 2.89 21.45 2.54
CA ASN A 695 1.82 21.38 3.54
C ASN A 695 0.83 22.54 3.38
N LEU A 696 -0.43 22.35 3.81
CA LEU A 696 -1.47 23.37 3.75
C LEU A 696 -1.49 24.20 5.04
N TYR A 697 -1.18 25.49 4.91
CA TYR A 697 -1.30 26.47 5.98
C TYR A 697 -2.58 27.27 5.78
N PRO A 698 -3.31 27.59 6.86
CA PRO A 698 -4.47 28.48 6.75
C PRO A 698 -4.02 29.84 6.19
N LEU A 699 -4.81 30.40 5.29
CA LEU A 699 -4.62 31.78 4.83
C LEU A 699 -5.08 32.72 5.94
N GLU A 700 -4.20 33.60 6.42
CA GLU A 700 -4.57 34.59 7.43
C GLU A 700 -5.69 35.49 6.87
N HIS A 701 -6.75 35.71 7.65
CA HIS A 701 -7.68 36.80 7.35
C HIS A 701 -6.99 38.09 7.79
N ASP A 702 -6.63 38.96 6.84
CA ASP A 702 -6.40 40.37 7.16
C ASP A 702 -7.70 40.89 7.80
N HIS A 703 -7.65 41.12 9.11
CA HIS A 703 -8.78 41.54 9.94
C HIS A 703 -9.23 42.97 9.65
#